data_AF-A0A1Y1WJ73-F1
#
_entry.id   AF-A0A1Y1WJ73-F1
#
_cell.length_a   1.000
_cell.length_b   1.000
_cell.length_c   1.000
_cell.angle_alpha   90.00
_cell.angle_beta   90.00
_cell.angle_gamma   90.00
#
_symmetry.space_group_name_H-M   'P 1'
#
loop_
_entity.id
_entity.type
_entity.pdbx_description
1 polymer ?
#
loop_
_entity_poly.entity_id
_entity_poly.type
_entity_poly.pdbx_seq_one_letter_code
_entity_poly.pdbx_strand_id
1 'polypeptide(L)'
;MASVRNYHPRTGLLASSFGSGAGGEAPLARGSADEPIFGDLANNLACVVLVLAGFLWALKVLSHCVVQRRYVKRRAFVNRSADEYPGVTVIRPMKGIDLDMCRTLESSFRQEYPGKMELLFAVEDAQDPAVAVAEELISKYPKVQARVLVGRDNVGINPKINNMLKAYKAASYDLLWICDSNVWTDPGTLRRSVDLMLDDKRVGVIHHVVFSENATSFGAMLDRAFLTTNHCRMYLAINAVGIASCLMGKSNLYYKSALDHAGGLAAFGHYLAEDNMIGQALWHAGWKHTMTGDLARQPADIRSFSEYCSRRVRWVRTRKYNVTFATFYEPLTESLLLGSLAAWAMHRVFAFDVAAVLSTFLLCWFASDMVFFYRINHGPPPSWPWFVFSWVCREVLALPLWLYAIVRRHRGLARPKGAESRGGSGGDNGVAGRMARNGTPAPPPPPPATTTAPKTFVGLNMSHVPACLNATEEDIQLLLSAKAHLGSQNVDSHMLPYVYKRRADGVHLINAGKTWEKLVMAARIIAAVENPKDVCVISARPFGQRAVLKFGTHTGAQAIAGRFTPGNFTNYITRQFKEPRLIVVADPRADHQAIREASYVNIPVIAFTNTDSPLDHVDVAIPINNAGKHAIGLGFWLLAREVLRLRGTLPRDQPWDVMTDMFFYRDPEEVEKDLEAAAEKTEEAGNWDASADANAEWSATGAAGNDVAALANSGNWDAAAEGDWAADGAAPAADWAAEGAANSGWSA
;
A
#
# COMPACT_ATOMS: atom_id res chain seq x y z
N MET A 1 -7.13 47.30 -66.92
CA MET A 1 -7.46 47.44 -68.36
C MET A 1 -8.03 46.12 -68.86
N ALA A 2 -8.96 46.21 -69.81
CA ALA A 2 -9.99 45.25 -70.21
C ALA A 2 -9.55 43.84 -70.69
N SER A 3 -10.50 42.88 -70.60
CA SER A 3 -10.89 41.85 -71.61
C SER A 3 -11.37 40.56 -70.88
N VAL A 4 -12.64 40.15 -70.76
CA VAL A 4 -13.75 39.80 -71.72
C VAL A 4 -13.87 38.28 -71.99
N ARG A 5 -15.08 37.75 -71.66
CA ARG A 5 -15.90 36.59 -72.17
C ARG A 5 -15.45 35.14 -71.86
N ASN A 6 -16.27 34.31 -71.19
CA ASN A 6 -17.56 33.66 -71.57
C ASN A 6 -17.47 32.71 -72.78
N TYR A 7 -17.81 31.42 -72.61
CA TYR A 7 -18.73 30.65 -73.49
C TYR A 7 -19.17 29.29 -72.87
N HIS A 8 -20.48 29.03 -72.96
CA HIS A 8 -21.20 27.77 -72.67
C HIS A 8 -21.17 26.81 -73.91
N PRO A 9 -21.57 25.53 -73.76
CA PRO A 9 -22.93 25.07 -74.17
C PRO A 9 -23.53 24.03 -73.18
N ARG A 10 -24.85 23.97 -72.85
CA ARG A 10 -26.05 23.47 -73.60
C ARG A 10 -25.86 22.06 -74.20
N THR A 11 -26.73 21.03 -74.16
CA THR A 11 -28.10 20.72 -73.65
C THR A 11 -28.43 19.28 -74.13
N GLY A 12 -29.31 18.55 -73.41
CA GLY A 12 -30.26 17.55 -73.96
C GLY A 12 -29.98 16.07 -73.57
N LEU A 13 -30.78 15.35 -72.76
CA LEU A 13 -32.19 14.85 -72.83
C LEU A 13 -32.37 13.46 -73.49
N LEU A 14 -33.23 12.64 -72.84
CA LEU A 14 -33.91 11.37 -73.26
C LEU A 14 -33.15 10.05 -72.92
N ALA A 15 -33.75 8.99 -72.34
CA ALA A 15 -35.15 8.61 -72.12
C ALA A 15 -35.32 7.48 -71.07
N SER A 16 -36.47 7.52 -70.37
CA SER A 16 -37.41 6.48 -69.86
C SER A 16 -37.13 4.98 -70.16
N SER A 17 -37.59 3.94 -69.44
CA SER A 17 -38.75 3.67 -68.54
C SER A 17 -38.75 2.17 -68.16
N PHE A 18 -39.30 1.80 -66.99
CA PHE A 18 -40.06 0.57 -66.62
C PHE A 18 -40.02 0.48 -65.07
N GLY A 19 -41.08 0.42 -64.26
CA GLY A 19 -42.53 0.44 -64.39
C GLY A 19 -43.13 0.18 -62.98
N SER A 20 -44.26 0.86 -62.70
CA SER A 20 -45.29 0.77 -61.61
C SER A 20 -45.29 -0.43 -60.64
N GLY A 21 -45.80 -0.37 -59.39
CA GLY A 21 -46.68 0.60 -58.71
C GLY A 21 -47.37 -0.04 -57.47
N ALA A 22 -48.20 0.75 -56.78
CA ALA A 22 -48.97 0.53 -55.53
C ALA A 22 -48.19 0.83 -54.22
N GLY A 23 -48.49 1.82 -53.38
CA GLY A 23 -49.68 2.66 -53.20
C GLY A 23 -50.16 2.52 -51.75
N GLY A 24 -49.97 3.55 -50.90
CA GLY A 24 -50.58 3.58 -49.57
C GLY A 24 -49.84 4.40 -48.50
N GLU A 25 -50.35 5.61 -48.26
CA GLU A 25 -50.37 6.35 -46.98
C GLU A 25 -49.06 6.86 -46.36
N ALA A 26 -48.87 8.18 -46.53
CA ALA A 26 -48.12 9.01 -45.59
C ALA A 26 -49.06 9.50 -44.47
N PRO A 27 -48.61 9.52 -43.21
CA PRO A 27 -49.14 10.45 -42.24
C PRO A 27 -48.04 11.41 -41.75
N LEU A 28 -48.25 12.67 -42.09
CA LEU A 28 -48.21 13.82 -41.18
C LEU A 28 -46.95 13.98 -40.31
N ALA A 29 -46.08 14.86 -40.79
CA ALA A 29 -45.19 15.66 -39.97
C ALA A 29 -45.94 16.27 -38.77
N ARG A 30 -45.64 15.78 -37.56
CA ARG A 30 -45.78 16.57 -36.33
C ARG A 30 -44.45 17.22 -36.06
N GLY A 31 -44.36 18.51 -36.37
CA GLY A 31 -43.35 19.37 -35.80
C GLY A 31 -43.56 19.48 -34.29
N SER A 32 -42.57 19.06 -33.51
CA SER A 32 -42.32 19.58 -32.18
C SER A 32 -41.11 20.50 -32.27
N ALA A 33 -41.38 21.80 -32.22
CA ALA A 33 -40.43 22.87 -32.37
C ALA A 33 -39.60 23.08 -31.08
N ASP A 34 -38.76 22.10 -30.70
CA ASP A 34 -37.85 22.19 -29.54
C ASP A 34 -36.52 21.42 -29.69
N GLU A 35 -36.02 21.14 -30.90
CA GLU A 35 -34.77 20.35 -31.08
C GLU A 35 -33.67 20.85 -32.06
N PRO A 36 -33.56 22.13 -32.49
CA PRO A 36 -32.39 22.52 -33.30
C PRO A 36 -31.09 22.58 -32.46
N ILE A 37 -31.18 23.02 -31.19
CA ILE A 37 -29.99 23.29 -30.36
C ILE A 37 -29.29 22.00 -29.89
N PHE A 38 -30.07 20.98 -29.49
CA PHE A 38 -29.51 19.69 -29.03
C PHE A 38 -28.96 18.84 -30.17
N GLY A 39 -29.57 18.90 -31.37
CA GLY A 39 -29.05 18.26 -32.58
C GLY A 39 -27.70 18.84 -33.00
N ASP A 40 -27.57 20.17 -33.01
CA ASP A 40 -26.32 20.85 -33.34
C ASP A 40 -25.21 20.56 -32.31
N LEU A 41 -25.53 20.53 -31.01
CA LEU A 41 -24.57 20.18 -29.96
C LEU A 41 -24.07 18.73 -30.08
N ALA A 42 -24.97 17.78 -30.33
CA ALA A 42 -24.62 16.37 -30.49
C ALA A 42 -23.75 16.13 -31.73
N ASN A 43 -24.04 16.83 -32.84
CA ASN A 43 -23.24 16.78 -34.06
C ASN A 43 -21.84 17.38 -33.86
N ASN A 44 -21.75 18.52 -33.16
CA ASN A 44 -20.47 19.12 -32.79
C ASN A 44 -19.66 18.18 -31.89
N LEU A 45 -20.29 17.54 -30.90
CA LEU A 45 -19.63 16.55 -30.04
C LEU A 45 -19.15 15.33 -30.83
N ALA A 46 -19.95 14.82 -31.77
CA ALA A 46 -19.56 13.71 -32.65
C ALA A 46 -18.32 14.08 -33.49
N CYS A 47 -18.28 15.28 -34.07
CA CYS A 47 -17.11 15.78 -34.79
C CYS A 47 -15.85 15.83 -33.90
N VAL A 48 -15.97 16.31 -32.65
CA VAL A 48 -14.86 16.33 -31.68
C VAL A 48 -14.35 14.92 -31.39
N VAL A 49 -15.25 13.95 -31.19
CA VAL A 49 -14.89 12.55 -30.97
C VAL A 49 -14.16 11.95 -32.18
N LEU A 50 -14.58 12.26 -33.40
CA LEU A 50 -13.89 11.80 -34.61
C LEU A 50 -12.49 12.39 -34.75
N VAL A 51 -12.32 13.69 -34.44
CA VAL A 51 -11.01 14.34 -34.40
C VAL A 51 -10.10 13.68 -33.36
N LEU A 52 -10.63 13.41 -32.15
CA LEU A 52 -9.90 12.73 -31.10
C LEU A 52 -9.49 11.31 -31.52
N ALA A 53 -10.42 10.54 -32.10
CA ALA A 53 -10.15 9.19 -32.60
C ALA A 53 -9.08 9.19 -33.70
N GLY A 54 -9.16 10.13 -34.64
CA GLY A 54 -8.15 10.34 -35.69
C GLY A 54 -6.78 10.69 -35.10
N PHE A 55 -6.73 11.59 -34.12
CA PHE A 55 -5.50 11.96 -33.42
C PHE A 55 -4.85 10.76 -32.71
N LEU A 56 -5.62 9.97 -31.97
CA LEU A 56 -5.11 8.79 -31.26
C LEU A 56 -4.65 7.69 -32.24
N TRP A 57 -5.32 7.53 -33.38
CA TRP A 57 -4.85 6.67 -34.46
C TRP A 57 -3.54 7.18 -35.08
N ALA A 58 -3.38 8.49 -35.27
CA ALA A 58 -2.13 9.08 -35.75
C ALA A 58 -0.97 8.84 -34.77
N LEU A 59 -1.20 8.97 -33.45
CA LEU A 59 -0.22 8.59 -32.43
C LEU A 59 0.13 7.09 -32.49
N LYS A 60 -0.86 6.23 -32.74
CA LYS A 60 -0.62 4.80 -32.96
C LYS A 60 0.27 4.57 -34.18
N VAL A 61 -0.01 5.19 -35.31
CA VAL A 61 0.83 5.08 -36.52
C VAL A 61 2.25 5.59 -36.27
N LEU A 62 2.39 6.73 -35.56
CA LEU A 62 3.70 7.26 -35.17
C LEU A 62 4.51 6.24 -34.37
N SER A 63 3.91 5.58 -33.38
CA SER A 63 4.59 4.54 -32.60
C SER A 63 5.08 3.38 -33.46
N HIS A 64 4.29 2.97 -34.47
CA HIS A 64 4.68 1.92 -35.43
C HIS A 64 5.89 2.35 -36.26
N CYS A 65 5.92 3.61 -36.72
CA CYS A 65 7.07 4.15 -37.43
C CYS A 65 8.33 4.19 -36.54
N VAL A 66 8.18 4.54 -35.26
CA VAL A 66 9.29 4.57 -34.29
C VAL A 66 9.83 3.15 -34.04
N VAL A 67 8.95 2.17 -33.82
CA VAL A 67 9.35 0.76 -33.66
C VAL A 67 10.10 0.26 -34.88
N GLN A 68 9.57 0.52 -36.08
CA GLN A 68 10.22 0.11 -37.34
C GLN A 68 11.61 0.75 -37.51
N ARG A 69 11.76 2.03 -37.17
CA ARG A 69 13.02 2.75 -37.33
C ARG A 69 14.06 2.39 -36.27
N ARG A 70 13.67 2.18 -35.01
CA ARG A 70 14.60 2.01 -33.89
C ARG A 70 14.84 0.57 -33.46
N TYR A 71 13.80 -0.26 -33.47
CA TYR A 71 13.86 -1.62 -32.92
C TYR A 71 14.07 -2.68 -34.00
N VAL A 72 13.47 -2.50 -35.18
CA VAL A 72 13.71 -3.39 -36.33
C VAL A 72 15.05 -3.08 -37.01
N LYS A 73 15.29 -1.80 -37.33
CA LYS A 73 16.58 -1.33 -37.86
C LYS A 73 17.47 -0.85 -36.72
N ARG A 74 17.89 -1.77 -35.83
CA ARG A 74 18.71 -1.40 -34.66
C ARG A 74 19.92 -0.59 -35.08
N ARG A 75 20.23 0.43 -34.29
CA ARG A 75 21.41 1.28 -34.51
C ARG A 75 22.67 0.42 -34.40
N ALA A 76 23.50 0.46 -35.43
CA ALA A 76 24.83 -0.17 -35.40
C ALA A 76 25.74 0.53 -34.40
N PHE A 77 26.71 -0.20 -33.85
CA PHE A 77 27.72 0.38 -32.97
C PHE A 77 28.53 1.45 -33.69
N VAL A 78 28.77 2.58 -33.01
CA VAL A 78 29.68 3.59 -33.52
C VAL A 78 31.11 3.13 -33.24
N ASN A 79 31.97 3.17 -34.26
CA ASN A 79 33.36 2.77 -34.14
C ASN A 79 34.16 3.95 -33.56
N ARG A 80 34.18 4.04 -32.23
CA ARG A 80 34.94 5.04 -31.45
C ARG A 80 36.12 4.36 -30.77
N SER A 81 37.18 5.11 -30.51
CA SER A 81 38.30 4.63 -29.70
C SER A 81 37.83 4.34 -28.26
N ALA A 82 38.50 3.42 -27.57
CA ALA A 82 38.11 3.05 -26.20
C ALA A 82 38.26 4.22 -25.21
N ASP A 83 39.21 5.13 -25.46
CA ASP A 83 39.51 6.28 -24.60
C ASP A 83 38.44 7.39 -24.68
N GLU A 84 37.64 7.42 -25.75
CA GLU A 84 36.51 8.34 -25.88
C GLU A 84 35.31 7.95 -25.00
N TYR A 85 35.27 6.71 -24.51
CA TYR A 85 34.17 6.23 -23.69
C TYR A 85 34.38 6.64 -22.21
N PRO A 86 33.53 7.53 -21.67
CA PRO A 86 33.61 7.89 -20.25
C PRO A 86 33.37 6.69 -19.34
N GLY A 87 33.88 6.72 -18.12
CA GLY A 87 33.53 5.70 -17.14
C GLY A 87 32.04 5.74 -16.81
N VAL A 88 31.45 4.58 -16.50
CA VAL A 88 30.03 4.45 -16.12
C VAL A 88 29.92 3.72 -14.79
N THR A 89 29.13 4.25 -13.87
CA THR A 89 28.70 3.55 -12.67
C THR A 89 27.27 3.04 -12.84
N VAL A 90 27.06 1.73 -12.65
CA VAL A 90 25.76 1.07 -12.71
C VAL A 90 25.29 0.80 -11.28
N ILE A 91 24.14 1.33 -10.89
CA ILE A 91 23.50 1.08 -9.60
C ILE A 91 22.34 0.12 -9.76
N ARG A 92 22.38 -0.98 -9.00
CA ARG A 92 21.34 -2.01 -8.91
C ARG A 92 20.76 -2.03 -7.49
N PRO A 93 19.65 -1.34 -7.21
CA PRO A 93 18.96 -1.49 -5.93
C PRO A 93 18.31 -2.88 -5.87
N MET A 94 18.55 -3.61 -4.78
CA MET A 94 18.03 -4.96 -4.56
C MET A 94 17.26 -5.01 -3.24
N LYS A 95 16.23 -5.86 -3.19
CA LYS A 95 15.46 -6.15 -1.97
C LYS A 95 14.73 -7.49 -2.13
N GLY A 96 15.15 -8.51 -1.39
CA GLY A 96 14.66 -9.87 -1.54
C GLY A 96 15.05 -10.51 -2.89
N ILE A 97 14.57 -11.75 -3.10
CA ILE A 97 14.83 -12.50 -4.34
C ILE A 97 13.73 -12.24 -5.37
N ASP A 98 14.11 -11.74 -6.54
CA ASP A 98 13.26 -11.62 -7.72
C ASP A 98 13.26 -12.91 -8.58
N LEU A 99 12.24 -13.09 -9.43
CA LEU A 99 12.21 -14.15 -10.43
C LEU A 99 13.37 -13.98 -11.43
N ASP A 100 14.12 -15.06 -11.69
CA ASP A 100 15.33 -15.06 -12.53
C ASP A 100 16.38 -14.00 -12.14
N MET A 101 16.50 -13.69 -10.85
CA MET A 101 17.42 -12.66 -10.32
C MET A 101 18.87 -12.86 -10.78
N CYS A 102 19.39 -14.10 -10.76
CA CYS A 102 20.75 -14.38 -11.20
C CYS A 102 20.98 -13.95 -12.65
N ARG A 103 20.08 -14.33 -13.58
CA ARG A 103 20.15 -13.93 -14.99
C ARG A 103 20.03 -12.41 -15.17
N THR A 104 19.17 -11.77 -14.40
CA THR A 104 18.93 -10.32 -14.52
C THR A 104 20.11 -9.49 -14.04
N LEU A 105 20.70 -9.84 -12.90
CA LEU A 105 21.91 -9.19 -12.41
C LEU A 105 23.12 -9.50 -13.31
N GLU A 106 23.27 -10.76 -13.76
CA GLU A 106 24.34 -11.20 -14.66
C GLU A 106 24.38 -10.37 -15.97
N SER A 107 23.22 -9.88 -16.44
CA SER A 107 23.15 -9.03 -17.64
C SER A 107 23.97 -7.73 -17.54
N SER A 108 24.22 -7.23 -16.32
CA SER A 108 25.06 -6.04 -16.10
C SER A 108 26.54 -6.36 -16.29
N PHE A 109 26.98 -7.55 -15.88
CA PHE A 109 28.37 -8.01 -16.06
C PHE A 109 28.69 -8.32 -17.52
N ARG A 110 27.68 -8.75 -18.28
CA ARG A 110 27.83 -9.12 -19.70
C ARG A 110 27.74 -7.92 -20.65
N GLN A 111 27.73 -6.67 -20.17
CA GLN A 111 27.67 -5.51 -21.05
C GLN A 111 28.98 -5.35 -21.86
N GLU A 112 28.85 -5.21 -23.17
CA GLU A 112 29.94 -4.97 -24.11
C GLU A 112 30.28 -3.47 -24.15
N TYR A 113 30.93 -2.99 -23.08
CA TYR A 113 31.34 -1.60 -22.96
C TYR A 113 32.87 -1.45 -23.10
N PRO A 114 33.37 -0.64 -24.08
CA PRO A 114 34.80 -0.44 -24.26
C PRO A 114 35.49 0.36 -23.14
N GLY A 115 34.74 1.25 -22.47
CA GLY A 115 35.26 2.09 -21.39
C GLY A 115 35.26 1.39 -20.03
N LYS A 116 35.61 2.15 -18.97
CA LYS A 116 35.60 1.65 -17.60
C LYS A 116 34.17 1.54 -17.06
N MET A 117 33.86 0.44 -16.37
CA MET A 117 32.55 0.19 -15.78
C MET A 117 32.69 -0.24 -14.32
N GLU A 118 31.89 0.38 -13.46
CA GLU A 118 31.71 0.02 -12.05
C GLU A 118 30.27 -0.44 -11.82
N LEU A 119 30.08 -1.49 -11.01
CA LEU A 119 28.78 -2.03 -10.65
C LEU A 119 28.58 -1.97 -9.12
N LEU A 120 27.54 -1.26 -8.70
CA LEU A 120 27.19 -1.07 -7.30
C LEU A 120 25.85 -1.73 -7.01
N PHE A 121 25.86 -2.79 -6.19
CA PHE A 121 24.65 -3.40 -5.68
C PHE A 121 24.26 -2.72 -4.37
N ALA A 122 23.10 -2.08 -4.33
CA ALA A 122 22.61 -1.38 -3.15
C ALA A 122 21.58 -2.24 -2.40
N VAL A 123 21.86 -2.52 -1.13
CA VAL A 123 21.00 -3.33 -0.27
C VAL A 123 20.80 -2.65 1.07
N GLU A 124 19.59 -2.74 1.61
CA GLU A 124 19.24 -2.14 2.91
C GLU A 124 19.87 -2.93 4.07
N ASP A 125 19.88 -4.26 3.97
CA ASP A 125 20.31 -5.21 5.00
C ASP A 125 21.39 -6.18 4.45
N ALA A 126 22.44 -6.43 5.23
CA ALA A 126 23.48 -7.40 4.88
C ALA A 126 22.96 -8.84 4.89
N GLN A 127 21.88 -9.11 5.63
CA GLN A 127 21.23 -10.43 5.69
C GLN A 127 20.20 -10.66 4.57
N ASP A 128 20.02 -9.71 3.64
CA ASP A 128 19.08 -9.91 2.53
C ASP A 128 19.56 -11.06 1.63
N PRO A 129 18.72 -12.05 1.31
CA PRO A 129 19.12 -13.18 0.46
C PRO A 129 19.59 -12.77 -0.95
N ALA A 130 19.24 -11.57 -1.42
CA ALA A 130 19.79 -10.98 -2.64
C ALA A 130 21.31 -10.82 -2.62
N VAL A 131 21.92 -10.62 -1.43
CA VAL A 131 23.36 -10.40 -1.27
C VAL A 131 24.15 -11.62 -1.72
N ALA A 132 23.71 -12.83 -1.33
CA ALA A 132 24.38 -14.07 -1.70
C ALA A 132 24.45 -14.25 -3.23
N VAL A 133 23.37 -13.92 -3.95
CA VAL A 133 23.33 -13.99 -5.42
C VAL A 133 24.28 -12.96 -6.05
N ALA A 134 24.35 -11.75 -5.48
CA ALA A 134 25.26 -10.72 -5.97
C ALA A 134 26.73 -11.09 -5.73
N GLU A 135 27.07 -11.63 -4.55
CA GLU A 135 28.42 -12.08 -4.21
C GLU A 135 28.87 -13.25 -5.09
N GLU A 136 28.00 -14.22 -5.37
CA GLU A 136 28.27 -15.31 -6.31
C GLU A 136 28.64 -14.75 -7.70
N LEU A 137 27.87 -13.78 -8.20
CA LEU A 137 28.14 -13.16 -9.50
C LEU A 137 29.42 -12.31 -9.51
N ILE A 138 29.73 -11.61 -8.42
CA ILE A 138 31.00 -10.88 -8.27
C ILE A 138 32.18 -11.85 -8.34
N SER A 139 32.10 -12.99 -7.65
CA SER A 139 33.14 -14.02 -7.69
C SER A 139 33.32 -14.62 -9.09
N LYS A 140 32.23 -14.77 -9.84
CA LYS A 140 32.21 -15.31 -11.21
C LYS A 140 32.84 -14.36 -12.24
N TYR A 141 32.77 -13.05 -12.00
CA TYR A 141 33.24 -12.02 -12.94
C TYR A 141 34.27 -11.05 -12.32
N PRO A 142 35.48 -11.51 -11.97
CA PRO A 142 36.48 -10.71 -11.26
C PRO A 142 37.07 -9.56 -12.10
N LYS A 143 36.84 -9.55 -13.42
CA LYS A 143 37.31 -8.49 -14.33
C LYS A 143 36.49 -7.20 -14.24
N VAL A 144 35.27 -7.26 -13.71
CA VAL A 144 34.38 -6.09 -13.56
C VAL A 144 34.49 -5.57 -12.14
N GLN A 145 34.69 -4.26 -11.98
CA GLN A 145 34.74 -3.64 -10.65
C GLN A 145 33.33 -3.63 -10.04
N ALA A 146 33.04 -4.59 -9.16
CA ALA A 146 31.72 -4.76 -8.56
C ALA A 146 31.81 -4.88 -7.04
N ARG A 147 30.88 -4.24 -6.32
CA ARG A 147 30.78 -4.31 -4.85
C ARG A 147 29.34 -4.21 -4.37
N VAL A 148 29.06 -4.85 -3.23
CA VAL A 148 27.80 -4.72 -2.49
C VAL A 148 27.95 -3.61 -1.47
N LEU A 149 27.01 -2.68 -1.47
CA LEU A 149 26.93 -1.57 -0.53
C LEU A 149 25.68 -1.76 0.33
N VAL A 150 25.91 -2.10 1.59
CA VAL A 150 24.84 -2.25 2.58
C VAL A 150 24.62 -0.94 3.31
N GLY A 151 23.38 -0.47 3.37
CA GLY A 151 22.99 0.65 4.22
C GLY A 151 21.71 1.34 3.77
N ARG A 152 21.04 1.97 4.75
CA ARG A 152 19.83 2.76 4.54
C ARG A 152 20.06 4.19 4.97
N ASP A 153 19.91 5.12 4.03
CA ASP A 153 19.84 6.54 4.35
C ASP A 153 18.36 6.95 4.36
N ASN A 154 17.81 7.35 5.52
CA ASN A 154 16.39 7.70 5.63
C ASN A 154 16.13 9.15 5.21
N VAL A 155 16.03 9.40 3.91
CA VAL A 155 15.80 10.73 3.32
C VAL A 155 14.34 11.02 2.96
N GLY A 156 13.48 10.00 2.98
CA GLY A 156 12.05 10.18 2.77
C GLY A 156 11.23 8.88 2.79
N ILE A 157 10.00 8.97 2.28
CA ILE A 157 9.02 7.88 2.28
C ILE A 157 9.38 6.82 1.22
N ASN A 158 10.18 7.15 0.20
CA ASN A 158 10.54 6.23 -0.87
C ASN A 158 11.64 5.24 -0.44
N PRO A 159 11.32 3.94 -0.27
CA PRO A 159 12.30 2.96 0.18
C PRO A 159 13.39 2.70 -0.84
N LYS A 160 13.11 2.88 -2.14
CA LYS A 160 14.09 2.66 -3.20
C LYS A 160 15.18 3.71 -3.12
N ILE A 161 14.83 5.00 -3.07
CA ILE A 161 15.80 6.10 -2.92
C ILE A 161 16.67 5.91 -1.66
N ASN A 162 16.04 5.56 -0.53
CA ASN A 162 16.74 5.32 0.73
C ASN A 162 17.80 4.20 0.63
N ASN A 163 17.55 3.18 -0.19
CA ASN A 163 18.47 2.08 -0.46
C ASN A 163 19.63 2.50 -1.39
N MET A 164 19.33 3.17 -2.52
CA MET A 164 20.35 3.51 -3.51
C MET A 164 21.21 4.73 -3.17
N LEU A 165 20.89 5.51 -2.13
CA LEU A 165 21.62 6.75 -1.83
C LEU A 165 23.09 6.53 -1.47
N LYS A 166 23.40 5.45 -0.74
CA LYS A 166 24.79 5.09 -0.42
C LYS A 166 25.58 4.75 -1.68
N ALA A 167 24.98 4.01 -2.59
CA ALA A 167 25.57 3.71 -3.90
C ALA A 167 25.72 4.95 -4.77
N TYR A 168 24.76 5.87 -4.71
CA TYR A 168 24.83 7.16 -5.42
C TYR A 168 26.01 8.02 -4.97
N LYS A 169 26.25 8.11 -3.66
CA LYS A 169 27.39 8.84 -3.09
C LYS A 169 28.73 8.18 -3.41
N ALA A 170 28.75 6.84 -3.44
CA ALA A 170 29.95 6.06 -3.72
C ALA A 170 30.28 5.92 -5.23
N ALA A 171 29.43 6.44 -6.12
CA ALA A 171 29.62 6.32 -7.56
C ALA A 171 30.88 7.06 -8.01
N SER A 172 31.76 6.34 -8.73
CA SER A 172 33.07 6.86 -9.15
C SER A 172 32.99 7.74 -10.41
N TYR A 173 31.95 7.56 -11.23
CA TYR A 173 31.84 8.20 -12.53
C TYR A 173 30.61 9.11 -12.65
N ASP A 174 30.67 10.06 -13.58
CA ASP A 174 29.57 11.00 -13.83
C ASP A 174 28.40 10.34 -14.59
N LEU A 175 28.65 9.35 -15.44
CA LEU A 175 27.55 8.59 -16.05
C LEU A 175 27.02 7.56 -15.06
N LEU A 176 25.73 7.70 -14.73
CA LEU A 176 25.06 6.90 -13.73
C LEU A 176 23.89 6.12 -14.34
N TRP A 177 24.02 4.81 -14.41
CA TRP A 177 22.95 3.93 -14.87
C TRP A 177 22.22 3.30 -13.70
N ILE A 178 20.99 3.73 -13.44
CA ILE A 178 20.13 3.14 -12.42
C ILE A 178 19.23 2.11 -13.09
N CYS A 179 19.41 0.84 -12.72
CA CYS A 179 18.67 -0.28 -13.29
C CYS A 179 18.09 -1.15 -12.18
N ASP A 180 16.80 -1.48 -12.25
CA ASP A 180 16.13 -2.29 -11.21
C ASP A 180 16.63 -3.74 -11.23
N SER A 181 16.61 -4.43 -10.07
CA SER A 181 17.07 -5.82 -9.94
C SER A 181 16.33 -6.80 -10.86
N ASN A 182 15.03 -6.63 -11.07
CA ASN A 182 14.19 -7.53 -11.87
C ASN A 182 14.20 -7.26 -13.39
N VAL A 183 15.23 -6.60 -13.90
CA VAL A 183 15.32 -6.23 -15.32
C VAL A 183 16.66 -6.65 -15.88
N TRP A 184 16.64 -7.24 -17.08
CA TRP A 184 17.83 -7.54 -17.85
C TRP A 184 17.84 -6.77 -19.17
N THR A 185 19.04 -6.55 -19.71
CA THR A 185 19.23 -5.82 -20.97
C THR A 185 20.20 -6.57 -21.88
N ASP A 186 20.11 -6.31 -23.19
CA ASP A 186 21.01 -6.93 -24.18
C ASP A 186 22.46 -6.44 -23.94
N PRO A 187 23.51 -7.24 -24.21
CA PRO A 187 24.92 -6.88 -23.97
C PRO A 187 25.38 -5.53 -24.53
N GLY A 188 24.87 -5.12 -25.69
CA GLY A 188 25.27 -3.85 -26.32
C GLY A 188 24.51 -2.61 -25.85
N THR A 189 23.60 -2.73 -24.87
CA THR A 189 22.66 -1.66 -24.48
C THR A 189 23.38 -0.46 -23.89
N LEU A 190 24.35 -0.69 -22.99
CA LEU A 190 25.11 0.39 -22.37
C LEU A 190 25.88 1.21 -23.41
N ARG A 191 26.62 0.54 -24.30
CA ARG A 191 27.40 1.19 -25.36
C ARG A 191 26.53 2.06 -26.25
N ARG A 192 25.39 1.55 -26.74
CA ARG A 192 24.47 2.33 -27.59
C ARG A 192 23.85 3.52 -26.85
N SER A 193 23.61 3.38 -25.55
CA SER A 193 23.11 4.47 -24.71
C SER A 193 24.15 5.57 -24.57
N VAL A 194 25.39 5.22 -24.21
CA VAL A 194 26.48 6.19 -24.12
C VAL A 194 26.74 6.85 -25.47
N ASP A 195 26.70 6.09 -26.58
CA ASP A 195 26.87 6.64 -27.93
C ASP A 195 25.87 7.77 -28.23
N LEU A 196 24.61 7.61 -27.82
CA LEU A 196 23.56 8.61 -27.99
C LEU A 196 23.77 9.86 -27.12
N MET A 197 24.23 9.69 -25.88
CA MET A 197 24.59 10.81 -25.00
C MET A 197 25.83 11.56 -25.49
N LEU A 198 26.79 10.87 -26.10
CA LEU A 198 27.96 11.49 -26.70
C LEU A 198 27.61 12.28 -27.98
N ASP A 199 26.67 11.77 -28.80
CA ASP A 199 26.22 12.44 -30.03
C ASP A 199 25.46 13.75 -29.78
N ASP A 200 24.54 13.76 -28.80
CA ASP A 200 23.70 14.93 -28.49
C ASP A 200 23.86 15.27 -27.01
N LYS A 201 24.76 16.21 -26.71
CA LYS A 201 25.04 16.69 -25.34
C LYS A 201 23.84 17.34 -24.64
N ARG A 202 22.74 17.59 -25.34
CA ARG A 202 21.48 18.05 -24.74
C ARG A 202 20.68 16.91 -24.11
N VAL A 203 21.03 15.65 -24.39
CA VAL A 203 20.36 14.48 -23.82
C VAL A 203 20.83 14.30 -22.39
N GLY A 204 19.96 14.62 -21.42
CA GLY A 204 20.26 14.45 -20.00
C GLY A 204 19.89 13.07 -19.47
N VAL A 205 18.96 12.38 -20.14
CA VAL A 205 18.47 11.05 -19.71
C VAL A 205 18.24 10.14 -20.90
N ILE A 206 18.69 8.90 -20.75
CA ILE A 206 18.31 7.80 -21.63
C ILE A 206 17.55 6.75 -20.83
N HIS A 207 16.35 6.41 -21.29
CA HIS A 207 15.52 5.38 -20.70
C HIS A 207 15.17 4.29 -21.72
N HIS A 208 14.81 3.12 -21.20
CA HIS A 208 14.55 1.92 -22.01
C HIS A 208 13.09 1.50 -21.93
N VAL A 209 12.57 0.95 -23.03
CA VAL A 209 11.22 0.40 -23.06
C VAL A 209 11.18 -0.90 -22.26
N VAL A 210 10.27 -0.95 -21.29
CA VAL A 210 10.03 -2.13 -20.46
C VAL A 210 9.23 -3.16 -21.25
N PHE A 211 9.76 -4.37 -21.33
CA PHE A 211 9.15 -5.51 -22.01
C PHE A 211 9.00 -6.68 -21.04
N SER A 212 7.83 -7.32 -21.02
CA SER A 212 7.56 -8.42 -20.08
C SER A 212 7.73 -9.78 -20.76
N GLU A 213 8.51 -10.67 -20.15
CA GLU A 213 8.89 -11.99 -20.65
C GLU A 213 8.44 -13.12 -19.72
N ASN A 214 8.50 -14.36 -20.22
CA ASN A 214 8.28 -15.58 -19.42
C ASN A 214 6.97 -15.58 -18.61
N ALA A 215 5.87 -15.14 -19.23
CA ALA A 215 4.55 -15.14 -18.60
C ALA A 215 3.99 -16.56 -18.49
N THR A 216 4.07 -17.15 -17.29
CA THR A 216 3.56 -18.50 -16.99
C THR A 216 2.16 -18.49 -16.39
N SER A 217 1.83 -17.51 -15.56
CA SER A 217 0.51 -17.36 -14.94
C SER A 217 -0.44 -16.51 -15.80
N PHE A 218 -1.75 -16.62 -15.57
CA PHE A 218 -2.72 -15.74 -16.22
C PHE A 218 -2.51 -14.25 -15.88
N GLY A 219 -2.18 -13.91 -14.64
CA GLY A 219 -1.86 -12.53 -14.24
C GLY A 219 -0.62 -11.98 -14.96
N ALA A 220 0.40 -12.82 -15.12
CA ALA A 220 1.61 -12.49 -15.88
C ALA A 220 1.30 -12.30 -17.39
N MET A 221 0.41 -13.11 -17.96
CA MET A 221 -0.01 -12.96 -19.36
C MET A 221 -0.76 -11.64 -19.60
N LEU A 222 -1.61 -11.22 -18.66
CA LEU A 222 -2.29 -9.92 -18.71
C LEU A 222 -1.31 -8.75 -18.60
N ASP A 223 -0.35 -8.81 -17.68
CA ASP A 223 0.68 -7.78 -17.53
C ASP A 223 1.58 -7.67 -18.76
N ARG A 224 1.94 -8.81 -19.35
CA ARG A 224 2.63 -8.84 -20.63
C ARG A 224 1.81 -8.20 -21.74
N ALA A 225 0.54 -8.58 -21.89
CA ALA A 225 -0.33 -7.97 -22.89
C ALA A 225 -0.38 -6.44 -22.70
N PHE A 226 -0.53 -5.95 -21.48
CA PHE A 226 -0.57 -4.52 -21.17
C PHE A 226 0.76 -3.79 -21.46
N LEU A 227 1.89 -4.30 -20.95
CA LEU A 227 3.19 -3.65 -21.06
C LEU A 227 3.71 -3.61 -22.49
N THR A 228 3.47 -4.68 -23.25
CA THR A 228 3.99 -4.83 -24.61
C THR A 228 3.13 -4.14 -25.68
N THR A 229 1.85 -3.88 -25.39
CA THR A 229 0.94 -3.19 -26.31
C THR A 229 0.71 -1.74 -25.87
N ASN A 230 -0.31 -1.46 -25.08
CA ASN A 230 -0.76 -0.10 -24.81
C ASN A 230 0.31 0.76 -24.12
N HIS A 231 0.97 0.22 -23.09
CA HIS A 231 1.99 0.97 -22.36
C HIS A 231 3.17 1.35 -23.26
N CYS A 232 3.81 0.36 -23.88
CA CYS A 232 4.94 0.59 -24.78
C CYS A 232 4.58 1.58 -25.91
N ARG A 233 3.43 1.37 -26.56
CA ARG A 233 2.92 2.22 -27.64
C ARG A 233 2.82 3.69 -27.22
N MET A 234 2.15 3.96 -26.10
CA MET A 234 1.91 5.33 -25.65
C MET A 234 3.21 6.03 -25.26
N TYR A 235 4.10 5.33 -24.55
CA TYR A 235 5.39 5.90 -24.15
C TYR A 235 6.29 6.18 -25.36
N LEU A 236 6.30 5.30 -26.37
CA LEU A 236 7.03 5.54 -27.62
C LEU A 236 6.47 6.75 -28.39
N ALA A 237 5.14 6.88 -28.48
CA ALA A 237 4.50 7.99 -29.17
C ALA A 237 4.79 9.34 -28.48
N ILE A 238 4.61 9.42 -27.15
CA ILE A 238 4.81 10.65 -26.39
C ILE A 238 6.28 11.10 -26.46
N ASN A 239 7.24 10.18 -26.32
CA ASN A 239 8.66 10.50 -26.45
C ASN A 239 9.07 10.88 -27.88
N ALA A 240 8.41 10.35 -28.91
CA ALA A 240 8.67 10.75 -30.29
C ALA A 240 8.15 12.16 -30.59
N VAL A 241 7.03 12.53 -29.97
CA VAL A 241 6.45 13.88 -30.06
C VAL A 241 7.27 14.89 -29.23
N GLY A 242 7.77 14.49 -28.06
CA GLY A 242 8.73 15.30 -27.29
C GLY A 242 8.15 16.57 -26.66
N ILE A 243 6.84 16.62 -26.42
CA ILE A 243 6.15 17.79 -25.83
C ILE A 243 6.16 17.75 -24.29
N ALA A 244 6.30 16.56 -23.70
CA ALA A 244 6.26 16.38 -22.25
C ALA A 244 7.28 15.35 -21.79
N SER A 245 7.76 15.52 -20.56
CA SER A 245 8.56 14.52 -19.85
C SER A 245 7.77 13.21 -19.71
N CYS A 246 8.27 12.14 -20.32
CA CYS A 246 7.65 10.81 -20.27
C CYS A 246 8.73 9.74 -20.12
N LEU A 247 9.13 9.48 -18.88
CA LEU A 247 10.21 8.57 -18.55
C LEU A 247 9.66 7.22 -18.05
N MET A 248 10.31 6.12 -18.46
CA MET A 248 9.94 4.76 -18.03
C MET A 248 10.83 4.30 -16.90
N GLY A 249 10.31 4.19 -15.67
CA GLY A 249 11.04 3.66 -14.54
C GLY A 249 11.34 2.18 -14.67
N LYS A 250 12.63 1.84 -14.83
CA LYS A 250 13.22 0.49 -14.66
C LYS A 250 14.70 0.50 -15.04
N SER A 251 15.08 1.28 -16.05
CA SER A 251 16.44 1.32 -16.59
C SER A 251 16.73 2.69 -17.21
N ASN A 252 17.41 3.54 -16.44
CA ASN A 252 17.63 4.95 -16.78
C ASN A 252 19.09 5.35 -16.57
N LEU A 253 19.71 5.88 -17.62
CA LEU A 253 21.06 6.43 -17.62
C LEU A 253 21.00 7.95 -17.51
N TYR A 254 21.72 8.51 -16.54
CA TYR A 254 21.75 9.93 -16.20
C TYR A 254 23.18 10.46 -16.18
N TYR A 255 23.32 11.79 -16.26
CA TYR A 255 24.50 12.49 -15.73
C TYR A 255 24.30 12.74 -14.23
N LYS A 256 25.26 12.30 -13.41
CA LYS A 256 25.29 12.53 -11.96
C LYS A 256 25.37 14.02 -11.67
N SER A 257 26.17 14.77 -12.42
CA SER A 257 26.24 16.24 -12.36
C SER A 257 24.88 16.90 -12.60
N ALA A 258 24.09 16.41 -13.56
CA ALA A 258 22.74 16.92 -13.81
C ALA A 258 21.76 16.58 -12.67
N LEU A 259 21.90 15.39 -12.06
CA LEU A 259 21.12 15.02 -10.87
C LEU A 259 21.52 15.85 -9.65
N ASP A 260 22.81 16.07 -9.41
CA ASP A 260 23.34 16.87 -8.31
C ASP A 260 22.86 18.33 -8.42
N HIS A 261 22.83 18.91 -9.63
CA HIS A 261 22.23 20.23 -9.88
C HIS A 261 20.72 20.29 -9.57
N ALA A 262 20.01 19.17 -9.69
CA ALA A 262 18.59 19.06 -9.35
C ALA A 262 18.32 18.80 -7.86
N GLY A 263 19.35 18.90 -7.00
CA GLY A 263 19.26 18.62 -5.55
C GLY A 263 19.70 17.20 -5.16
N GLY A 264 20.28 16.45 -6.09
CA GLY A 264 20.73 15.07 -5.90
C GLY A 264 19.58 14.09 -5.73
N LEU A 265 19.94 12.81 -5.56
CA LEU A 265 18.94 11.74 -5.44
C LEU A 265 18.09 11.86 -4.16
N ALA A 266 18.63 12.44 -3.10
CA ALA A 266 17.94 12.63 -1.82
C ALA A 266 16.72 13.54 -1.94
N ALA A 267 16.78 14.57 -2.81
CA ALA A 267 15.68 15.48 -3.06
C ALA A 267 14.44 14.78 -3.64
N PHE A 268 14.56 13.55 -4.16
CA PHE A 268 13.41 12.81 -4.68
C PHE A 268 12.88 11.75 -3.71
N GLY A 269 13.45 11.64 -2.50
CA GLY A 269 13.08 10.64 -1.49
C GLY A 269 11.66 10.79 -0.94
N HIS A 270 11.04 11.97 -1.06
CA HIS A 270 9.66 12.20 -0.64
C HIS A 270 8.61 11.82 -1.69
N TYR A 271 9.00 11.51 -2.92
CA TYR A 271 8.10 11.09 -4.00
C TYR A 271 8.12 9.57 -4.21
N LEU A 272 6.95 8.95 -4.35
CA LEU A 272 6.83 7.50 -4.58
C LEU A 272 7.16 7.06 -6.02
N ALA A 273 7.06 7.97 -7.00
CA ALA A 273 7.50 7.73 -8.38
C ALA A 273 8.71 8.61 -8.67
N GLU A 274 9.85 8.21 -8.11
CA GLU A 274 11.09 8.98 -8.18
C GLU A 274 11.56 9.20 -9.63
N ASP A 275 11.42 8.17 -10.46
CA ASP A 275 11.81 8.15 -11.87
C ASP A 275 11.15 9.28 -12.66
N ASN A 276 9.84 9.41 -12.53
CA ASN A 276 9.08 10.44 -13.23
C ASN A 276 9.37 11.84 -12.69
N MET A 277 9.60 11.99 -11.38
CA MET A 277 9.94 13.28 -10.77
C MET A 277 11.34 13.74 -11.16
N ILE A 278 12.32 12.83 -11.19
CA ILE A 278 13.67 13.09 -11.70
C ILE A 278 13.60 13.51 -13.16
N GLY A 279 12.83 12.77 -13.99
CA GLY A 279 12.63 13.13 -15.39
C GLY A 279 12.00 14.52 -15.55
N GLN A 280 10.95 14.84 -14.78
CA GLN A 280 10.34 16.18 -14.83
C GLN A 280 11.32 17.29 -14.42
N ALA A 281 12.11 17.09 -13.36
CA ALA A 281 13.10 18.06 -12.92
C ALA A 281 14.15 18.33 -14.00
N LEU A 282 14.69 17.27 -14.62
CA LEU A 282 15.68 17.40 -15.70
C LEU A 282 15.07 18.04 -16.96
N TRP A 283 13.83 17.70 -17.29
CA TRP A 283 13.10 18.32 -18.41
C TRP A 283 12.91 19.82 -18.20
N HIS A 284 12.51 20.25 -16.99
CA HIS A 284 12.34 21.66 -16.65
C HIS A 284 13.67 22.42 -16.58
N ALA A 285 14.78 21.72 -16.28
CA ALA A 285 16.13 22.26 -16.38
C ALA A 285 16.65 22.37 -17.82
N GLY A 286 15.86 21.98 -18.83
CA GLY A 286 16.18 22.11 -20.25
C GLY A 286 16.87 20.88 -20.87
N TRP A 287 16.98 19.78 -20.13
CA TRP A 287 17.52 18.53 -20.66
C TRP A 287 16.50 17.77 -21.52
N LYS A 288 17.00 17.11 -22.55
CA LYS A 288 16.19 16.26 -23.44
C LYS A 288 16.21 14.81 -22.97
N HIS A 289 15.07 14.13 -23.12
CA HIS A 289 14.96 12.69 -22.93
C HIS A 289 15.05 11.96 -24.26
N THR A 290 15.67 10.78 -24.27
CA THR A 290 15.78 9.94 -25.47
C THR A 290 15.75 8.47 -25.11
N MET A 291 15.39 7.62 -26.07
CA MET A 291 15.38 6.17 -25.91
C MET A 291 16.25 5.53 -26.98
N THR A 292 16.88 4.41 -26.63
CA THR A 292 17.62 3.56 -27.55
C THR A 292 16.67 2.61 -28.31
N GLY A 293 17.23 1.74 -29.16
CA GLY A 293 16.49 0.64 -29.78
C GLY A 293 16.48 -0.64 -28.92
N ASP A 294 16.79 -0.50 -27.63
CA ASP A 294 16.95 -1.62 -26.70
C ASP A 294 15.77 -1.74 -25.73
N LEU A 295 15.61 -2.95 -25.20
CA LEU A 295 14.52 -3.30 -24.28
C LEU A 295 15.06 -3.59 -22.89
N ALA A 296 14.37 -3.06 -21.89
CA ALA A 296 14.46 -3.47 -20.50
C ALA A 296 13.53 -4.66 -20.29
N ARG A 297 14.05 -5.87 -20.42
CA ARG A 297 13.27 -7.11 -20.35
C ARG A 297 13.10 -7.52 -18.89
N GLN A 298 11.85 -7.68 -18.44
CA GLN A 298 11.52 -8.13 -17.09
C GLN A 298 10.87 -9.53 -17.14
N PRO A 299 11.35 -10.50 -16.36
CA PRO A 299 10.62 -11.72 -16.08
C PRO A 299 9.30 -11.40 -15.38
N ALA A 300 8.18 -11.99 -15.83
CA ALA A 300 6.86 -11.67 -15.31
C ALA A 300 6.56 -12.38 -13.96
N ASP A 301 6.93 -11.75 -12.85
CA ASP A 301 6.74 -12.26 -11.48
C ASP A 301 5.32 -12.01 -10.90
N ILE A 302 4.28 -12.10 -11.73
CA ILE A 302 2.89 -11.98 -11.24
C ILE A 302 2.31 -13.38 -11.12
N ARG A 303 1.85 -13.75 -9.93
CA ARG A 303 1.38 -15.12 -9.63
C ARG A 303 -0.12 -15.26 -9.85
N SER A 304 -0.89 -14.18 -9.70
CA SER A 304 -2.35 -14.24 -9.78
C SER A 304 -3.02 -13.08 -10.52
N PHE A 305 -4.28 -13.28 -10.91
CA PHE A 305 -5.14 -12.24 -11.47
C PHE A 305 -5.35 -11.05 -10.51
N SER A 306 -5.52 -11.33 -9.22
CA SER A 306 -5.73 -10.31 -8.18
C SER A 306 -4.51 -9.40 -8.01
N GLU A 307 -3.30 -9.98 -8.10
CA GLU A 307 -2.05 -9.21 -8.08
C GLU A 307 -1.92 -8.29 -9.29
N TYR A 308 -2.27 -8.75 -10.49
CA TYR A 308 -2.34 -7.91 -11.69
C TYR A 308 -3.28 -6.71 -11.46
N CYS A 309 -4.52 -6.96 -11.02
CA CYS A 309 -5.49 -5.90 -10.75
C CYS A 309 -4.97 -4.91 -9.70
N SER A 310 -4.39 -5.41 -8.60
CA SER A 310 -3.82 -4.58 -7.53
C SER A 310 -2.66 -3.72 -8.02
N ARG A 311 -1.78 -4.27 -8.87
CA ARG A 311 -0.66 -3.55 -9.50
C ARG A 311 -1.16 -2.45 -10.43
N ARG A 312 -2.13 -2.75 -11.31
CA ARG A 312 -2.75 -1.77 -12.22
C ARG A 312 -3.39 -0.61 -11.46
N VAL A 313 -4.17 -0.91 -10.43
CA VAL A 313 -4.82 0.10 -9.58
C VAL A 313 -3.80 0.98 -8.86
N ARG A 314 -2.71 0.39 -8.36
CA ARG A 314 -1.61 1.13 -7.74
C ARG A 314 -0.99 2.14 -8.71
N TRP A 315 -0.68 1.72 -9.93
CA TRP A 315 -0.08 2.60 -10.95
C TRP A 315 -0.99 3.75 -11.37
N VAL A 316 -2.28 3.48 -11.62
CA VAL A 316 -3.25 4.55 -11.96
C VAL A 316 -3.36 5.55 -10.81
N ARG A 317 -3.34 5.09 -9.55
CA ARG A 317 -3.35 5.97 -8.38
C ARG A 317 -2.10 6.82 -8.26
N THR A 318 -0.93 6.25 -8.49
CA THR A 318 0.33 7.02 -8.50
C THR A 318 0.31 8.09 -9.59
N ARG A 319 -0.14 7.74 -10.81
CA ARG A 319 -0.25 8.70 -11.92
C ARG A 319 -1.32 9.77 -11.71
N LYS A 320 -2.41 9.47 -11.00
CA LYS A 320 -3.45 10.45 -10.65
C LYS A 320 -2.87 11.72 -10.02
N TYR A 321 -1.85 11.58 -9.17
CA TYR A 321 -1.23 12.70 -8.47
C TYR A 321 -0.03 13.30 -9.23
N ASN A 322 0.68 12.52 -10.04
CA ASN A 322 1.88 13.00 -10.74
C ASN A 322 1.61 13.53 -12.16
N VAL A 323 0.62 12.96 -12.86
CA VAL A 323 0.27 13.26 -14.25
C VAL A 323 -1.26 13.23 -14.40
N THR A 324 -1.92 14.15 -13.69
CA THR A 324 -3.38 14.15 -13.53
C THR A 324 -4.13 14.21 -14.86
N PHE A 325 -3.76 15.13 -15.75
CA PHE A 325 -4.42 15.26 -17.07
C PHE A 325 -4.34 13.97 -17.88
N ALA A 326 -3.13 13.43 -18.09
CA ALA A 326 -2.98 12.17 -18.85
C ALA A 326 -3.75 11.00 -18.22
N THR A 327 -3.83 10.95 -16.89
CA THR A 327 -4.57 9.90 -16.17
C THR A 327 -6.07 9.97 -16.44
N PHE A 328 -6.66 11.16 -16.58
CA PHE A 328 -8.09 11.28 -16.91
C PHE A 328 -8.43 10.90 -18.36
N TYR A 329 -7.49 11.09 -19.28
CA TYR A 329 -7.65 10.68 -20.68
C TYR A 329 -7.24 9.23 -20.94
N GLU A 330 -6.57 8.54 -19.99
CA GLU A 330 -6.09 7.15 -20.15
C GLU A 330 -7.19 6.19 -20.69
N PRO A 331 -8.45 6.20 -20.20
CA PRO A 331 -9.48 5.30 -20.72
C PRO A 331 -9.83 5.52 -22.20
N LEU A 332 -9.67 6.74 -22.70
CA LEU A 332 -9.92 7.07 -24.10
C LEU A 332 -8.81 6.56 -25.03
N THR A 333 -7.70 6.08 -24.48
CA THR A 333 -6.59 5.51 -25.26
C THR A 333 -6.73 4.01 -25.54
N GLU A 334 -7.74 3.36 -24.96
CA GLU A 334 -8.03 1.92 -25.06
C GLU A 334 -9.13 1.65 -26.12
N SER A 335 -9.18 0.42 -26.63
CA SER A 335 -9.96 0.11 -27.85
C SER A 335 -11.48 0.16 -27.64
N LEU A 336 -11.98 -0.27 -26.48
CA LEU A 336 -13.41 -0.41 -26.24
C LEU A 336 -14.11 0.96 -26.10
N LEU A 337 -13.64 1.82 -25.19
CA LEU A 337 -14.27 3.11 -24.96
C LEU A 337 -14.15 4.01 -26.20
N LEU A 338 -12.95 4.09 -26.79
CA LEU A 338 -12.74 4.88 -28.00
C LEU A 338 -13.52 4.33 -29.18
N GLY A 339 -13.56 3.00 -29.34
CA GLY A 339 -14.30 2.33 -30.41
C GLY A 339 -15.81 2.56 -30.30
N SER A 340 -16.37 2.47 -29.09
CA SER A 340 -17.80 2.77 -28.86
C SER A 340 -18.13 4.23 -29.16
N LEU A 341 -17.30 5.17 -28.72
CA LEU A 341 -17.49 6.60 -29.00
C LEU A 341 -17.34 6.91 -30.50
N ALA A 342 -16.35 6.31 -31.17
CA ALA A 342 -16.13 6.47 -32.60
C ALA A 342 -17.29 5.87 -33.42
N ALA A 343 -17.81 4.69 -33.04
CA ALA A 343 -18.95 4.07 -33.70
C ALA A 343 -20.23 4.92 -33.56
N TRP A 344 -20.48 5.47 -32.36
CA TRP A 344 -21.57 6.42 -32.13
C TRP A 344 -21.42 7.68 -33.00
N ALA A 345 -20.22 8.26 -33.06
CA ALA A 345 -19.96 9.47 -33.84
C ALA A 345 -20.09 9.24 -35.36
N MET A 346 -19.59 8.11 -35.87
CA MET A 346 -19.72 7.74 -37.29
C MET A 346 -21.18 7.48 -37.68
N HIS A 347 -21.97 6.86 -36.80
CA HIS A 347 -23.40 6.67 -37.03
C HIS A 347 -24.14 8.02 -37.08
N ARG A 348 -23.81 8.95 -36.19
CA ARG A 348 -24.46 10.26 -36.14
C ARG A 348 -24.14 11.15 -37.35
N VAL A 349 -22.88 11.18 -37.78
CA VAL A 349 -22.43 12.08 -38.85
C VAL A 349 -22.66 11.48 -40.25
N PHE A 350 -22.46 10.16 -40.41
CA PHE A 350 -22.46 9.50 -41.72
C PHE A 350 -23.55 8.44 -41.88
N ALA A 351 -24.41 8.24 -40.86
CA ALA A 351 -25.45 7.21 -40.86
C ALA A 351 -24.94 5.76 -41.06
N PHE A 352 -23.68 5.50 -40.70
CA PHE A 352 -23.11 4.15 -40.76
C PHE A 352 -23.67 3.23 -39.68
N ASP A 353 -23.68 1.92 -39.96
CA ASP A 353 -24.09 0.92 -38.98
C ASP A 353 -23.10 0.83 -37.81
N VAL A 354 -23.62 0.94 -36.58
CA VAL A 354 -22.81 0.98 -35.34
C VAL A 354 -22.05 -0.32 -35.14
N ALA A 355 -22.68 -1.47 -35.39
CA ALA A 355 -22.08 -2.77 -35.16
C ALA A 355 -20.94 -3.05 -36.15
N ALA A 356 -21.13 -2.71 -37.42
CA ALA A 356 -20.11 -2.82 -38.47
C ALA A 356 -18.89 -1.92 -38.18
N VAL A 357 -19.11 -0.66 -37.81
CA VAL A 357 -18.02 0.27 -37.48
C VAL A 357 -17.25 -0.20 -36.25
N LEU A 358 -17.95 -0.59 -35.17
CA LEU A 358 -17.32 -1.06 -33.95
C LEU A 358 -16.51 -2.34 -34.19
N SER A 359 -17.07 -3.31 -34.91
CA SER A 359 -16.39 -4.58 -35.21
C SER A 359 -15.14 -4.35 -36.06
N THR A 360 -15.24 -3.50 -37.09
CA THR A 360 -14.10 -3.12 -37.93
C THR A 360 -13.03 -2.40 -37.11
N PHE A 361 -13.42 -1.46 -36.26
CA PHE A 361 -12.51 -0.73 -35.39
C PHE A 361 -11.73 -1.67 -34.46
N LEU A 362 -12.41 -2.58 -33.78
CA LEU A 362 -11.78 -3.54 -32.86
C LEU A 362 -10.84 -4.51 -33.59
N LEU A 363 -11.24 -4.99 -34.78
CA LEU A 363 -10.39 -5.84 -35.62
C LEU A 363 -9.12 -5.11 -36.08
N CYS A 364 -9.26 -3.89 -36.60
CA CYS A 364 -8.12 -3.05 -36.98
C CYS A 364 -7.21 -2.74 -35.79
N TRP A 365 -7.81 -2.48 -34.62
CA TRP A 365 -7.05 -2.19 -33.40
C TRP A 365 -6.24 -3.40 -32.95
N PHE A 366 -6.88 -4.57 -32.87
CA PHE A 366 -6.24 -5.85 -32.53
C PHE A 366 -5.12 -6.18 -33.51
N ALA A 367 -5.38 -6.13 -34.83
CA ALA A 367 -4.37 -6.41 -35.86
C ALA A 367 -3.15 -5.49 -35.73
N SER A 368 -3.39 -4.21 -35.43
CA SER A 368 -2.32 -3.24 -35.22
C SER A 368 -1.51 -3.53 -33.94
N ASP A 369 -2.14 -3.99 -32.86
CA ASP A 369 -1.42 -4.43 -31.65
C ASP A 369 -0.61 -5.71 -31.89
N MET A 370 -1.11 -6.64 -32.71
CA MET A 370 -0.38 -7.85 -33.10
C MET A 370 0.88 -7.50 -33.90
N VAL A 371 0.75 -6.62 -34.91
CA VAL A 371 1.88 -6.15 -35.71
C VAL A 371 2.91 -5.45 -34.82
N PHE A 372 2.45 -4.65 -33.86
CA PHE A 372 3.32 -3.96 -32.91
C PHE A 372 4.11 -4.95 -32.05
N PHE A 373 3.40 -5.92 -31.46
CA PHE A 373 4.01 -6.98 -30.66
C PHE A 373 5.04 -7.78 -31.46
N TYR A 374 4.69 -8.18 -32.69
CA TYR A 374 5.58 -8.95 -33.56
C TYR A 374 6.87 -8.20 -33.85
N ARG A 375 6.79 -6.89 -34.14
CA ARG A 375 7.96 -6.06 -34.46
C ARG A 375 8.88 -5.83 -33.27
N ILE A 376 8.32 -5.64 -32.07
CA ILE A 376 9.13 -5.38 -30.88
C ILE A 376 9.73 -6.66 -30.29
N ASN A 377 9.01 -7.78 -30.37
CA ASN A 377 9.46 -9.07 -29.87
C ASN A 377 10.33 -9.84 -30.89
N HIS A 378 10.37 -9.40 -32.16
CA HIS A 378 11.01 -10.12 -33.26
C HIS A 378 10.47 -11.55 -33.44
N GLY A 379 9.18 -11.76 -33.19
CA GLY A 379 8.55 -13.07 -33.28
C GLY A 379 7.11 -13.08 -32.78
N PRO A 380 6.34 -14.12 -33.14
CA PRO A 380 4.96 -14.26 -32.67
C PRO A 380 4.92 -14.47 -31.15
N PRO A 381 3.78 -14.17 -30.50
CA PRO A 381 3.58 -14.55 -29.11
C PRO A 381 3.66 -16.09 -28.97
N PRO A 382 4.22 -16.63 -27.87
CA PRO A 382 4.46 -18.06 -27.71
C PRO A 382 3.18 -18.91 -27.74
N SER A 383 2.02 -18.34 -27.41
CA SER A 383 0.72 -19.02 -27.47
C SER A 383 -0.36 -18.07 -28.01
N TRP A 384 -0.76 -18.27 -29.27
CA TRP A 384 -1.73 -17.40 -29.95
C TRP A 384 -3.10 -17.33 -29.23
N PRO A 385 -3.76 -18.44 -28.87
CA PRO A 385 -5.09 -18.37 -28.24
C PRO A 385 -5.08 -17.67 -26.87
N TRP A 386 -4.07 -17.98 -26.05
CA TRP A 386 -3.89 -17.38 -24.73
C TRP A 386 -3.54 -15.89 -24.82
N PHE A 387 -2.80 -15.48 -25.86
CA PHE A 387 -2.53 -14.07 -26.10
C PHE A 387 -3.79 -13.30 -26.49
N VAL A 388 -4.61 -13.84 -27.40
CA VAL A 388 -5.89 -13.22 -27.77
C VAL A 388 -6.80 -13.11 -26.55
N PHE A 389 -6.96 -14.19 -25.78
CA PHE A 389 -7.77 -14.20 -24.57
C PHE A 389 -7.28 -13.15 -23.55
N SER A 390 -5.98 -13.11 -23.28
CA SER A 390 -5.38 -12.13 -22.36
C SER A 390 -5.53 -10.69 -22.88
N TRP A 391 -5.42 -10.48 -24.19
CA TRP A 391 -5.62 -9.17 -24.81
C TRP A 391 -7.06 -8.69 -24.63
N VAL A 392 -8.06 -9.55 -24.89
CA VAL A 392 -9.48 -9.23 -24.69
C VAL A 392 -9.78 -8.94 -23.22
N CYS A 393 -9.33 -9.80 -22.31
CA CYS A 393 -9.51 -9.59 -20.87
C CYS A 393 -8.88 -8.27 -20.42
N ARG A 394 -7.69 -7.91 -20.93
CA ARG A 394 -7.03 -6.64 -20.62
C ARG A 394 -7.85 -5.44 -21.07
N GLU A 395 -8.38 -5.46 -22.30
CA GLU A 395 -9.21 -4.38 -22.84
C GLU A 395 -10.50 -4.21 -22.03
N VAL A 396 -11.18 -5.31 -21.69
CA VAL A 396 -12.41 -5.30 -20.86
C VAL A 396 -12.14 -4.76 -19.46
N LEU A 397 -10.99 -5.10 -18.87
CA LEU A 397 -10.63 -4.68 -17.50
C LEU A 397 -10.10 -3.25 -17.40
N ALA A 398 -9.71 -2.62 -18.51
CA ALA A 398 -9.06 -1.31 -18.48
C ALA A 398 -9.94 -0.23 -17.83
N LEU A 399 -11.19 -0.10 -18.27
CA LEU A 399 -12.12 0.91 -17.73
C LEU A 399 -12.57 0.60 -16.28
N PRO A 400 -12.98 -0.63 -15.92
CA PRO A 400 -13.32 -0.97 -14.54
C PRO A 400 -12.18 -0.73 -13.55
N LEU A 401 -10.95 -1.12 -13.90
CA LEU A 401 -9.78 -0.91 -13.02
C LEU A 401 -9.46 0.58 -12.87
N TRP A 402 -9.60 1.36 -13.94
CA TRP A 402 -9.44 2.81 -13.89
C TRP A 402 -10.51 3.46 -13.00
N LEU A 403 -11.79 3.12 -13.18
CA LEU A 403 -12.89 3.64 -12.35
C LEU A 403 -12.68 3.29 -10.87
N TYR A 404 -12.31 2.05 -10.58
CA TYR A 404 -12.01 1.61 -9.23
C TYR A 404 -10.83 2.38 -8.60
N ALA A 405 -9.80 2.68 -9.39
CA ALA A 405 -8.65 3.45 -8.95
C ALA A 405 -8.99 4.93 -8.67
N ILE A 406 -9.85 5.54 -9.49
CA ILE A 406 -10.23 6.96 -9.40
C ILE A 406 -11.24 7.22 -8.27
N VAL A 407 -12.29 6.40 -8.18
CA VAL A 407 -13.45 6.61 -7.29
C VAL A 407 -13.13 6.23 -5.84
N ARG A 408 -12.44 5.11 -5.61
CA ARG A 408 -12.20 4.61 -4.26
C ARG A 408 -11.01 5.32 -3.63
N ARG A 409 -11.27 6.22 -2.68
CA ARG A 409 -10.23 6.92 -1.90
C ARG A 409 -9.44 5.92 -1.06
N HIS A 410 -8.12 6.07 -1.05
CA HIS A 410 -7.23 5.27 -0.22
C HIS A 410 -7.51 5.56 1.26
N ARG A 411 -7.71 4.53 2.08
CA ARG A 411 -7.86 4.63 3.55
C ARG A 411 -6.51 4.74 4.28
N GLY A 412 -5.48 5.26 3.63
CA GLY A 412 -4.11 5.24 4.16
C GLY A 412 -3.17 6.18 3.43
N LEU A 413 -3.31 7.47 3.64
CA LEU A 413 -2.20 8.40 3.63
C LEU A 413 -2.67 9.59 4.45
N ALA A 414 -2.16 9.71 5.67
CA ALA A 414 -2.37 10.90 6.49
C ALA A 414 -1.89 12.12 5.68
N ARG A 415 -2.71 13.16 5.65
CA ARG A 415 -2.31 14.48 5.15
C ARG A 415 -1.03 14.90 5.91
N PRO A 416 -0.01 15.48 5.25
CA PRO A 416 1.00 16.23 5.98
C PRO A 416 0.29 17.40 6.68
N LYS A 417 0.35 17.43 8.01
CA LYS A 417 0.04 18.64 8.79
C LYS A 417 1.18 19.63 8.51
N GLY A 418 0.86 20.78 7.93
CA GLY A 418 1.85 21.82 7.68
C GLY A 418 1.47 22.75 6.53
N ALA A 419 0.37 23.47 6.68
CA ALA A 419 0.10 24.74 5.99
C ALA A 419 -1.20 25.34 6.56
N GLU A 420 -1.23 25.67 7.86
CA GLU A 420 -2.18 26.66 8.37
C GLU A 420 -1.57 28.03 8.11
N SER A 421 -2.16 28.72 7.13
CA SER A 421 -1.97 30.15 6.97
C SER A 421 -2.78 30.87 8.05
N ARG A 422 -2.10 31.80 8.72
CA ARG A 422 -2.66 32.82 9.60
C ARG A 422 -3.87 33.49 8.93
N GLY A 423 -4.98 33.52 9.65
CA GLY A 423 -6.16 34.33 9.32
C GLY A 423 -7.21 34.14 10.40
N GLY A 424 -7.19 35.01 11.41
CA GLY A 424 -8.10 34.94 12.54
C GLY A 424 -9.49 35.55 12.29
N SER A 425 -10.31 35.39 13.33
CA SER A 425 -11.46 36.21 13.72
C SER A 425 -12.81 35.96 13.02
N GLY A 426 -13.81 35.64 13.86
CA GLY A 426 -15.21 36.04 13.64
C GLY A 426 -16.20 34.90 13.84
N GLY A 427 -16.75 34.78 15.05
CA GLY A 427 -17.90 33.91 15.30
C GLY A 427 -19.19 34.49 14.73
N ASP A 428 -20.20 33.64 14.51
CA ASP A 428 -21.57 33.98 14.86
C ASP A 428 -22.49 32.76 14.93
N ASN A 429 -23.41 32.82 15.88
CA ASN A 429 -24.51 31.88 16.07
C ASN A 429 -25.62 32.15 15.04
N GLY A 430 -26.28 31.09 14.54
CA GLY A 430 -27.41 31.26 13.63
C GLY A 430 -28.25 30.00 13.45
N VAL A 431 -29.33 29.93 14.23
CA VAL A 431 -30.46 28.99 14.09
C VAL A 431 -31.25 29.28 12.81
N ALA A 432 -31.54 28.24 12.01
CA ALA A 432 -32.70 28.05 11.11
C ALA A 432 -32.28 27.08 9.98
N GLY A 433 -33.08 26.16 9.45
CA GLY A 433 -34.49 25.91 9.56
C GLY A 433 -34.81 24.60 8.83
N ARG A 434 -35.79 23.91 9.38
CA ARG A 434 -36.40 22.66 8.92
C ARG A 434 -37.21 22.94 7.66
N MET A 435 -37.07 22.15 6.59
CA MET A 435 -38.18 21.93 5.64
C MET A 435 -38.06 20.58 4.92
N ALA A 436 -39.03 19.73 5.23
CA ALA A 436 -39.28 18.42 4.67
C ALA A 436 -39.97 18.54 3.30
N ARG A 437 -39.77 17.53 2.43
CA ARG A 437 -40.66 17.21 1.31
C ARG A 437 -41.32 15.85 1.58
N ASN A 438 -42.64 15.88 1.70
CA ASN A 438 -43.58 14.75 1.60
C ASN A 438 -43.42 14.05 0.23
N GLY A 439 -43.76 12.80 -0.04
CA GLY A 439 -44.45 11.74 0.68
C GLY A 439 -45.06 10.78 -0.36
N THR A 440 -44.87 9.47 -0.20
CA THR A 440 -45.68 8.41 -0.85
C THR A 440 -45.89 7.29 0.18
N PRO A 441 -47.11 6.78 0.38
CA PRO A 441 -47.45 5.95 1.53
C PRO A 441 -47.10 4.47 1.33
N ALA A 442 -46.52 3.85 2.35
CA ALA A 442 -46.33 2.40 2.44
C ALA A 442 -47.57 1.71 3.06
N PRO A 443 -47.87 0.45 2.70
CA PRO A 443 -49.08 -0.26 3.14
C PRO A 443 -49.04 -0.68 4.62
N PRO A 444 -50.22 -0.92 5.25
CA PRO A 444 -50.34 -1.12 6.70
C PRO A 444 -49.91 -2.52 7.18
N PRO A 445 -49.42 -2.64 8.43
CA PRO A 445 -49.05 -3.91 9.04
C PRO A 445 -50.27 -4.73 9.53
N PRO A 446 -50.14 -6.07 9.64
CA PRO A 446 -51.21 -6.97 10.11
C PRO A 446 -51.50 -6.84 11.62
N PRO A 447 -52.69 -7.29 12.08
CA PRO A 447 -53.22 -7.01 13.42
C PRO A 447 -52.53 -7.80 14.55
N PRO A 448 -52.64 -7.34 15.82
CA PRO A 448 -51.93 -7.89 16.96
C PRO A 448 -52.56 -9.19 17.47
N ALA A 449 -51.73 -10.22 17.65
CA ALA A 449 -52.12 -11.43 18.36
C ALA A 449 -52.17 -11.17 19.87
N THR A 450 -53.37 -11.36 20.40
CA THR A 450 -53.81 -11.59 21.78
C THR A 450 -52.78 -11.80 22.89
N THR A 451 -52.98 -10.98 23.93
CA THR A 451 -52.47 -11.01 25.29
C THR A 451 -52.53 -12.40 25.94
N THR A 452 -51.40 -12.86 26.50
CA THR A 452 -51.41 -13.71 27.70
C THR A 452 -50.66 -12.98 28.81
N ALA A 453 -51.32 -12.90 29.97
CA ALA A 453 -50.89 -12.23 31.19
C ALA A 453 -49.58 -12.84 31.77
N PRO A 454 -48.89 -12.14 32.69
CA PRO A 454 -47.48 -12.38 32.97
C PRO A 454 -47.34 -13.68 33.77
N LYS A 455 -46.60 -14.64 33.22
CA LYS A 455 -46.03 -15.71 34.03
C LYS A 455 -44.98 -15.07 34.93
N THR A 456 -45.34 -14.97 36.20
CA THR A 456 -44.48 -15.03 37.39
C THR A 456 -43.01 -15.34 37.08
N PHE A 457 -42.12 -14.48 37.57
CA PHE A 457 -40.67 -14.67 37.66
C PHE A 457 -40.31 -16.15 37.85
N VAL A 458 -39.94 -16.81 36.76
CA VAL A 458 -39.21 -18.08 36.78
C VAL A 458 -37.75 -17.71 36.61
N GLY A 459 -36.94 -18.14 37.57
CA GLY A 459 -35.57 -17.71 37.78
C GLY A 459 -34.74 -17.63 36.51
N LEU A 460 -33.94 -16.57 36.45
CA LEU A 460 -32.69 -16.53 35.70
C LEU A 460 -31.87 -17.78 36.05
N ASN A 461 -31.99 -18.86 35.27
CA ASN A 461 -31.00 -19.93 35.26
C ASN A 461 -29.72 -19.36 34.65
N MET A 462 -28.97 -18.63 35.46
CA MET A 462 -27.65 -18.11 35.14
C MET A 462 -26.68 -19.30 35.12
N SER A 463 -26.37 -19.77 33.92
CA SER A 463 -25.21 -20.59 33.54
C SER A 463 -25.07 -22.01 34.12
N HIS A 464 -24.49 -22.91 33.32
CA HIS A 464 -24.02 -24.24 33.73
C HIS A 464 -22.70 -24.19 34.55
N VAL A 465 -22.34 -23.05 35.14
CA VAL A 465 -21.10 -22.92 35.93
C VAL A 465 -21.36 -23.04 37.44
N PRO A 466 -20.37 -23.50 38.23
CA PRO A 466 -20.49 -23.51 39.69
C PRO A 466 -20.90 -22.14 40.25
N ALA A 467 -21.77 -22.13 41.26
CA ALA A 467 -22.34 -20.90 41.83
C ALA A 467 -21.28 -19.86 42.29
N CYS A 468 -20.07 -20.31 42.64
CA CYS A 468 -18.94 -19.46 43.00
C CYS A 468 -18.36 -18.62 41.85
N LEU A 469 -18.77 -18.88 40.60
CA LEU A 469 -18.35 -18.16 39.39
C LEU A 469 -19.43 -17.24 38.82
N ASN A 470 -20.57 -17.11 39.51
CA ASN A 470 -21.60 -16.15 39.14
C ASN A 470 -21.09 -14.71 39.32
N ALA A 471 -21.64 -13.79 38.53
CA ALA A 471 -21.33 -12.37 38.67
C ALA A 471 -21.80 -11.86 40.03
N THR A 472 -20.95 -11.11 40.74
CA THR A 472 -21.36 -10.39 41.94
C THR A 472 -22.11 -9.11 41.56
N GLU A 473 -22.91 -8.57 42.49
CA GLU A 473 -23.62 -7.30 42.27
C GLU A 473 -22.63 -6.15 42.01
N GLU A 474 -21.49 -6.16 42.70
CA GLU A 474 -20.39 -5.21 42.52
C GLU A 474 -19.81 -5.28 41.10
N ASP A 475 -19.59 -6.48 40.55
CA ASP A 475 -19.06 -6.67 39.20
C ASP A 475 -20.02 -6.15 38.13
N ILE A 476 -21.33 -6.34 38.34
CA ILE A 476 -22.37 -5.80 37.45
C ILE A 476 -22.40 -4.27 37.55
N GLN A 477 -22.29 -3.71 38.75
CA GLN A 477 -22.23 -2.26 38.96
C GLN A 477 -21.03 -1.63 38.25
N LEU A 478 -19.87 -2.29 38.32
CA LEU A 478 -18.65 -1.90 37.60
C LEU A 478 -18.81 -1.95 36.07
N LEU A 479 -19.44 -3.00 35.54
CA LEU A 479 -19.73 -3.10 34.10
C LEU A 479 -20.66 -1.97 33.62
N LEU A 480 -21.66 -1.62 34.44
CA LEU A 480 -22.62 -0.55 34.13
C LEU A 480 -21.97 0.84 34.23
N SER A 481 -21.13 1.09 35.24
CA SER A 481 -20.44 2.36 35.42
C SER A 481 -19.43 2.62 34.30
N ALA A 482 -18.71 1.58 33.88
CA ALA A 482 -17.79 1.64 32.73
C ALA A 482 -18.48 1.70 31.37
N LYS A 483 -19.82 1.68 31.32
CA LYS A 483 -20.65 1.68 30.10
C LYS A 483 -20.32 0.50 29.16
N ALA A 484 -19.98 -0.64 29.73
CA ALA A 484 -19.64 -1.87 29.00
C ALA A 484 -20.85 -2.49 28.27
N HIS A 485 -22.06 -2.23 28.77
CA HIS A 485 -23.34 -2.70 28.23
C HIS A 485 -23.81 -1.95 26.97
N LEU A 486 -23.16 -0.85 26.60
CA LEU A 486 -23.53 -0.06 25.42
C LEU A 486 -22.82 -0.60 24.17
N GLY A 487 -23.59 -1.10 23.22
CA GLY A 487 -23.12 -1.51 21.91
C GLY A 487 -23.05 -0.37 20.89
N SER A 488 -22.94 -0.70 19.62
CA SER A 488 -23.02 0.25 18.50
C SER A 488 -24.44 0.29 17.89
N GLN A 489 -24.66 1.23 16.95
CA GLN A 489 -25.95 1.36 16.25
C GLN A 489 -26.19 0.23 15.25
N ASN A 490 -25.13 -0.39 14.76
CA ASN A 490 -25.19 -1.51 13.83
C ASN A 490 -24.96 -2.82 14.59
N VAL A 491 -25.52 -3.90 14.06
CA VAL A 491 -25.36 -5.24 14.62
C VAL A 491 -24.93 -6.19 13.51
N ASP A 492 -23.90 -6.98 13.79
CA ASP A 492 -23.49 -8.09 12.95
C ASP A 492 -24.39 -9.31 13.21
N SER A 493 -24.62 -10.13 12.19
CA SER A 493 -25.56 -11.27 12.27
C SER A 493 -25.14 -12.26 13.35
N HIS A 494 -23.84 -12.51 13.49
CA HIS A 494 -23.29 -13.44 14.48
C HIS A 494 -23.31 -12.87 15.91
N MET A 495 -23.45 -11.55 16.07
CA MET A 495 -23.51 -10.88 17.37
C MET A 495 -24.93 -10.75 17.94
N LEU A 496 -25.97 -11.06 17.15
CA LEU A 496 -27.37 -11.01 17.58
C LEU A 496 -27.66 -11.75 18.90
N PRO A 497 -27.10 -12.94 19.18
CA PRO A 497 -27.37 -13.64 20.43
C PRO A 497 -26.87 -12.90 21.68
N TYR A 498 -25.90 -12.00 21.56
CA TYR A 498 -25.34 -11.24 22.68
C TYR A 498 -26.10 -9.93 22.97
N VAL A 499 -26.96 -9.51 22.03
CA VAL A 499 -27.78 -8.30 22.17
C VAL A 499 -29.04 -8.62 22.99
N TYR A 500 -29.34 -7.76 23.96
CA TYR A 500 -30.54 -7.86 24.79
C TYR A 500 -31.72 -7.08 24.18
N LYS A 501 -31.54 -5.77 23.93
CA LYS A 501 -32.60 -4.89 23.40
C LYS A 501 -31.99 -3.68 22.70
N ARG A 502 -32.71 -3.07 21.76
CA ARG A 502 -32.34 -1.79 21.15
C ARG A 502 -33.00 -0.61 21.89
N ARG A 503 -32.22 0.44 22.18
CA ARG A 503 -32.74 1.71 22.74
C ARG A 503 -33.39 2.59 21.67
N ALA A 504 -34.14 3.60 22.09
CA ALA A 504 -34.76 4.58 21.20
C ALA A 504 -33.73 5.35 20.35
N ASP A 505 -32.53 5.61 20.90
CA ASP A 505 -31.42 6.28 20.22
C ASP A 505 -30.74 5.42 19.14
N GLY A 506 -31.23 4.20 18.93
CA GLY A 506 -30.69 3.24 17.95
C GLY A 506 -29.53 2.39 18.45
N VAL A 507 -28.99 2.64 19.65
CA VAL A 507 -27.90 1.88 20.29
C VAL A 507 -28.40 0.52 20.81
N HIS A 508 -27.65 -0.55 20.54
CA HIS A 508 -27.93 -1.89 21.05
C HIS A 508 -27.39 -2.08 22.47
N LEU A 509 -28.17 -2.70 23.35
CA LEU A 509 -27.76 -3.08 24.69
C LEU A 509 -27.21 -4.51 24.68
N ILE A 510 -26.01 -4.69 25.20
CA ILE A 510 -25.36 -5.98 25.37
C ILE A 510 -25.86 -6.63 26.67
N ASN A 511 -26.09 -7.94 26.66
CA ASN A 511 -26.45 -8.68 27.86
C ASN A 511 -25.23 -8.84 28.79
N ALA A 512 -25.26 -8.20 29.96
CA ALA A 512 -24.19 -8.26 30.95
C ALA A 512 -23.95 -9.69 31.49
N GLY A 513 -25.00 -10.49 31.64
CA GLY A 513 -24.86 -11.90 32.06
C GLY A 513 -24.07 -12.72 31.05
N LYS A 514 -24.36 -12.57 29.75
CA LYS A 514 -23.59 -13.24 28.68
C LYS A 514 -22.15 -12.72 28.58
N THR A 515 -21.94 -11.45 28.89
CA THR A 515 -20.59 -10.86 28.96
C THR A 515 -19.77 -11.56 30.04
N TRP A 516 -20.38 -11.75 31.22
CA TRP A 516 -19.75 -12.45 32.33
C TRP A 516 -19.45 -13.92 32.03
N GLU A 517 -20.43 -14.66 31.49
CA GLU A 517 -20.26 -16.06 31.11
C GLU A 517 -19.10 -16.24 30.12
N LYS A 518 -18.99 -15.37 29.13
CA LYS A 518 -17.90 -15.40 28.14
C LYS A 518 -16.56 -14.98 28.73
N LEU A 519 -16.55 -14.04 29.67
CA LEU A 519 -15.34 -13.63 30.39
C LEU A 519 -14.79 -14.79 31.24
N VAL A 520 -15.66 -15.50 31.98
CA VAL A 520 -15.28 -16.70 32.74
C VAL A 520 -14.80 -17.82 31.82
N MET A 521 -15.46 -18.03 30.68
CA MET A 521 -15.01 -19.01 29.67
C MET A 521 -13.61 -18.69 29.14
N ALA A 522 -13.35 -17.42 28.80
CA ALA A 522 -12.04 -16.97 28.35
C ALA A 522 -10.97 -17.11 29.45
N ALA A 523 -11.29 -16.77 30.69
CA ALA A 523 -10.38 -16.91 31.83
C ALA A 523 -9.98 -18.37 32.06
N ARG A 524 -10.90 -19.33 31.89
CA ARG A 524 -10.60 -20.77 31.96
C ARG A 524 -9.65 -21.23 30.86
N ILE A 525 -9.83 -20.75 29.64
CA ILE A 525 -8.94 -21.08 28.51
C ILE A 525 -7.53 -20.56 28.79
N ILE A 526 -7.40 -19.33 29.30
CA ILE A 526 -6.10 -18.73 29.66
C ILE A 526 -5.46 -19.46 30.84
N ALA A 527 -6.26 -19.88 31.83
CA ALA A 527 -5.76 -20.63 32.98
C ALA A 527 -5.31 -22.06 32.62
N ALA A 528 -5.88 -22.65 31.57
CA ALA A 528 -5.48 -23.96 31.06
C ALA A 528 -4.13 -23.96 30.33
N VAL A 529 -3.59 -22.79 29.97
CA VAL A 529 -2.25 -22.68 29.39
C VAL A 529 -1.22 -22.73 30.51
N GLU A 530 -0.45 -23.82 30.56
CA GLU A 530 0.56 -24.08 31.61
C GLU A 530 1.62 -22.98 31.71
N ASN A 531 2.16 -22.54 30.57
CA ASN A 531 3.11 -21.44 30.50
C ASN A 531 2.41 -20.12 30.16
N PRO A 532 2.33 -19.16 31.11
CA PRO A 532 1.66 -17.88 30.86
C PRO A 532 2.29 -17.07 29.73
N LYS A 533 3.60 -17.24 29.47
CA LYS A 533 4.31 -16.52 28.41
C LYS A 533 3.89 -16.93 27.00
N ASP A 534 3.22 -18.07 26.85
CA ASP A 534 2.70 -18.54 25.57
C ASP A 534 1.35 -17.88 25.21
N VAL A 535 0.78 -17.10 26.13
CA VAL A 535 -0.39 -16.26 25.86
C VAL A 535 0.09 -14.90 25.39
N CYS A 536 -0.38 -14.46 24.22
CA CYS A 536 -0.08 -13.13 23.71
C CYS A 536 -1.32 -12.24 23.68
N VAL A 537 -1.22 -11.06 24.30
CA VAL A 537 -2.29 -10.08 24.35
C VAL A 537 -1.95 -8.89 23.47
N ILE A 538 -2.89 -8.47 22.63
CA ILE A 538 -2.64 -7.55 21.52
C ILE A 538 -3.67 -6.43 21.54
N SER A 539 -3.19 -5.19 21.38
CA SER A 539 -4.06 -4.06 21.10
C SER A 539 -3.35 -2.99 20.28
N ALA A 540 -3.81 -2.79 19.04
CA ALA A 540 -3.42 -1.65 18.22
C ALA A 540 -4.14 -0.37 18.62
N ARG A 541 -5.33 -0.47 19.24
CA ARG A 541 -6.08 0.68 19.71
C ARG A 541 -5.39 1.37 20.89
N PRO A 542 -5.19 2.70 20.87
CA PRO A 542 -4.59 3.43 21.99
C PRO A 542 -5.26 3.14 23.33
N PHE A 543 -6.59 3.08 23.35
CA PHE A 543 -7.39 2.82 24.55
C PHE A 543 -7.07 1.51 25.26
N GLY A 544 -6.55 0.51 24.53
CA GLY A 544 -6.20 -0.80 25.08
C GLY A 544 -4.71 -0.98 25.35
N GLN A 545 -3.82 -0.11 24.86
CA GLN A 545 -2.36 -0.32 24.94
C GLN A 545 -1.87 -0.45 26.39
N ARG A 546 -2.30 0.46 27.27
CA ARG A 546 -1.96 0.41 28.69
C ARG A 546 -2.56 -0.82 29.38
N ALA A 547 -3.80 -1.16 29.06
CA ALA A 547 -4.49 -2.31 29.62
C ALA A 547 -3.77 -3.63 29.30
N VAL A 548 -3.31 -3.81 28.05
CA VAL A 548 -2.55 -4.99 27.60
C VAL A 548 -1.20 -5.10 28.31
N LEU A 549 -0.47 -3.98 28.47
CA LEU A 549 0.81 -3.97 29.19
C LEU A 549 0.62 -4.38 30.66
N LYS A 550 -0.36 -3.80 31.35
CA LYS A 550 -0.67 -4.13 32.75
C LYS A 550 -1.18 -5.56 32.90
N PHE A 551 -2.00 -6.02 31.95
CA PHE A 551 -2.44 -7.41 31.90
C PHE A 551 -1.25 -8.37 31.82
N GLY A 552 -0.27 -8.09 30.95
CA GLY A 552 0.96 -8.86 30.84
C GLY A 552 1.79 -8.88 32.13
N THR A 553 1.91 -7.73 32.82
CA THR A 553 2.63 -7.64 34.11
C THR A 553 2.01 -8.53 35.19
N HIS A 554 0.67 -8.54 35.31
CA HIS A 554 0.00 -9.29 36.38
C HIS A 554 -0.15 -10.79 36.07
N THR A 555 -0.40 -11.15 34.81
CA THR A 555 -0.66 -12.54 34.42
C THR A 555 0.58 -13.28 33.92
N GLY A 556 1.69 -12.57 33.63
CA GLY A 556 2.89 -13.12 33.00
C GLY A 556 2.75 -13.34 31.48
N ALA A 557 1.65 -12.90 30.88
CA ALA A 557 1.41 -12.98 29.45
C ALA A 557 2.27 -11.99 28.64
N GLN A 558 2.56 -12.33 27.39
CA GLN A 558 3.28 -11.44 26.50
C GLN A 558 2.37 -10.34 25.94
N ALA A 559 2.74 -9.09 26.14
CA ALA A 559 2.01 -7.94 25.61
C ALA A 559 2.59 -7.49 24.25
N ILE A 560 1.71 -7.20 23.29
CA ILE A 560 2.00 -6.41 22.08
C ILE A 560 1.08 -5.19 22.09
N ALA A 561 1.64 -4.06 22.52
CA ALA A 561 0.93 -2.79 22.52
C ALA A 561 1.28 -1.97 21.27
N GLY A 562 0.27 -1.39 20.64
CA GLY A 562 0.45 -0.52 19.48
C GLY A 562 0.49 -1.28 18.17
N ARG A 563 1.28 -0.79 17.22
CA ARG A 563 1.28 -1.33 15.85
C ARG A 563 1.78 -2.77 15.85
N PHE A 564 0.90 -3.71 15.51
CA PHE A 564 1.28 -5.09 15.24
C PHE A 564 2.15 -5.15 13.97
N THR A 565 3.37 -5.67 14.09
CA THR A 565 4.29 -5.88 12.97
C THR A 565 3.83 -7.13 12.20
N PRO A 566 3.45 -7.01 10.92
CA PRO A 566 3.07 -8.16 10.13
C PRO A 566 4.23 -9.16 10.01
N GLY A 567 3.96 -10.43 10.23
CA GLY A 567 4.97 -11.49 10.26
C GLY A 567 5.43 -11.89 11.66
N ASN A 568 4.91 -11.27 12.73
CA ASN A 568 5.29 -11.64 14.10
C ASN A 568 4.99 -13.11 14.44
N PHE A 569 3.97 -13.72 13.83
CA PHE A 569 3.65 -15.13 14.05
C PHE A 569 4.15 -16.06 12.94
N THR A 570 4.49 -15.53 11.76
CA THR A 570 4.83 -16.36 10.58
C THR A 570 6.28 -16.27 10.15
N ASN A 571 6.99 -15.19 10.48
CA ASN A 571 8.36 -14.95 10.02
C ASN A 571 9.38 -15.17 11.15
N TYR A 572 9.89 -16.41 11.21
CA TYR A 572 10.87 -16.86 12.21
C TYR A 572 12.23 -16.15 12.16
N ILE A 573 12.55 -15.47 11.05
CA ILE A 573 13.83 -14.75 10.88
C ILE A 573 13.85 -13.46 11.72
N THR A 574 12.69 -12.90 12.04
CA THR A 574 12.61 -11.63 12.77
C THR A 574 12.91 -11.80 14.25
N ARG A 575 13.61 -10.82 14.85
CA ARG A 575 13.86 -10.79 16.29
C ARG A 575 12.58 -10.65 17.14
N GLN A 576 11.48 -10.24 16.53
CA GLN A 576 10.17 -10.06 17.17
C GLN A 576 9.23 -11.25 16.96
N PHE A 577 9.75 -12.35 16.40
CA PHE A 577 9.00 -13.58 16.21
C PHE A 577 8.52 -14.15 17.54
N LYS A 578 7.24 -14.54 17.57
CA LYS A 578 6.57 -15.11 18.74
C LYS A 578 5.68 -16.26 18.29
N GLU A 579 5.67 -17.33 19.07
CA GLU A 579 4.80 -18.49 18.85
C GLU A 579 3.81 -18.63 20.01
N PRO A 580 2.79 -17.76 20.11
CA PRO A 580 1.81 -17.90 21.16
C PRO A 580 0.88 -19.08 20.88
N ARG A 581 0.50 -19.80 21.94
CA ARG A 581 -0.53 -20.85 21.91
C ARG A 581 -1.95 -20.29 22.00
N LEU A 582 -2.09 -19.03 22.40
CA LEU A 582 -3.37 -18.35 22.52
C LEU A 582 -3.16 -16.85 22.33
N ILE A 583 -4.03 -16.21 21.54
CA ILE A 583 -4.05 -14.75 21.46
C ILE A 583 -5.33 -14.14 22.05
N VAL A 584 -5.17 -13.02 22.74
CA VAL A 584 -6.26 -12.20 23.27
C VAL A 584 -6.21 -10.82 22.61
N VAL A 585 -7.29 -10.44 21.94
CA VAL A 585 -7.35 -9.26 21.07
C VAL A 585 -8.36 -8.24 21.60
N ALA A 586 -7.98 -6.97 21.62
CA ALA A 586 -8.83 -5.88 22.12
C ALA A 586 -9.93 -5.43 21.15
N ASP A 587 -9.68 -5.46 19.84
CA ASP A 587 -10.71 -5.19 18.82
C ASP A 587 -10.42 -5.95 17.52
N PRO A 588 -11.30 -6.86 17.07
CA PRO A 588 -11.12 -7.58 15.81
C PRO A 588 -10.94 -6.68 14.58
N ARG A 589 -11.55 -5.49 14.56
CA ARG A 589 -11.40 -4.59 13.41
C ARG A 589 -10.01 -3.97 13.35
N ALA A 590 -9.51 -3.47 14.47
CA ALA A 590 -8.20 -2.83 14.56
C ALA A 590 -7.07 -3.85 14.43
N ASP A 591 -7.23 -5.04 15.03
CA ASP A 591 -6.20 -6.07 15.17
C ASP A 591 -6.39 -7.24 14.18
N HIS A 592 -7.13 -7.01 13.08
CA HIS A 592 -7.40 -8.03 12.05
C HIS A 592 -6.14 -8.69 11.48
N GLN A 593 -5.00 -7.99 11.47
CA GLN A 593 -3.74 -8.54 11.01
C GLN A 593 -3.25 -9.68 11.91
N ALA A 594 -3.34 -9.53 13.23
CA ALA A 594 -2.95 -10.56 14.19
C ALA A 594 -3.89 -11.78 14.11
N ILE A 595 -5.19 -11.53 13.96
CA ILE A 595 -6.21 -12.58 13.80
C ILE A 595 -5.96 -13.38 12.51
N ARG A 596 -5.63 -12.69 11.41
CA ARG A 596 -5.33 -13.34 10.14
C ARG A 596 -4.06 -14.17 10.22
N GLU A 597 -3.01 -13.67 10.88
CA GLU A 597 -1.78 -14.45 11.07
C GLU A 597 -1.98 -15.65 12.00
N ALA A 598 -2.82 -15.51 13.03
CA ALA A 598 -3.19 -16.64 13.89
C ALA A 598 -3.83 -17.79 13.10
N SER A 599 -4.63 -17.48 12.07
CA SER A 599 -5.22 -18.48 11.17
C SER A 599 -4.20 -19.25 10.33
N TYR A 600 -3.01 -18.68 10.07
CA TYR A 600 -1.95 -19.38 9.33
C TYR A 600 -1.18 -20.38 10.19
N VAL A 601 -1.17 -20.19 11.51
CA VAL A 601 -0.34 -20.94 12.47
C VAL A 601 -1.22 -21.75 13.45
N ASN A 602 -2.54 -21.85 13.18
CA ASN A 602 -3.51 -22.59 14.01
C ASN A 602 -3.56 -22.12 15.47
N ILE A 603 -3.49 -20.81 15.69
CA ILE A 603 -3.52 -20.23 17.04
C ILE A 603 -4.98 -19.82 17.37
N PRO A 604 -5.55 -20.29 18.50
CA PRO A 604 -6.88 -19.90 18.92
C PRO A 604 -6.96 -18.42 19.34
N VAL A 605 -8.10 -17.79 19.05
CA VAL A 605 -8.31 -16.35 19.21
C VAL A 605 -9.48 -16.05 20.15
N ILE A 606 -9.19 -15.31 21.23
CA ILE A 606 -10.17 -14.67 22.11
C ILE A 606 -10.20 -13.18 21.77
N ALA A 607 -11.39 -12.60 21.55
CA ALA A 607 -11.49 -11.18 21.23
C ALA A 607 -12.60 -10.46 21.99
N PHE A 608 -12.33 -9.20 22.36
CA PHE A 608 -13.35 -8.26 22.83
C PHE A 608 -14.13 -7.71 21.63
N THR A 609 -15.44 -7.97 21.61
CA THR A 609 -16.30 -7.70 20.45
C THR A 609 -17.42 -6.74 20.80
N ASN A 610 -17.59 -5.72 19.98
CA ASN A 610 -18.78 -4.88 20.01
C ASN A 610 -19.85 -5.46 19.06
N THR A 611 -21.08 -4.92 19.10
CA THR A 611 -22.21 -5.45 18.34
C THR A 611 -21.99 -5.46 16.82
N ASP A 612 -21.14 -4.58 16.28
CA ASP A 612 -20.79 -4.52 14.86
C ASP A 612 -19.45 -5.18 14.51
N SER A 613 -18.75 -5.79 15.48
CA SER A 613 -17.41 -6.36 15.24
C SER A 613 -17.51 -7.65 14.43
N PRO A 614 -16.66 -7.85 13.40
CA PRO A 614 -16.62 -9.09 12.64
C PRO A 614 -16.07 -10.23 13.51
N LEU A 615 -16.64 -11.41 13.38
CA LEU A 615 -16.21 -12.63 14.10
C LEU A 615 -15.39 -13.59 13.21
N ASP A 616 -14.80 -13.07 12.13
CA ASP A 616 -13.94 -13.87 11.25
C ASP A 616 -12.71 -14.36 12.00
N HIS A 617 -12.53 -15.69 12.08
CA HIS A 617 -11.43 -16.35 12.78
C HIS A 617 -11.33 -16.02 14.29
N VAL A 618 -12.46 -15.70 14.93
CA VAL A 618 -12.56 -15.52 16.39
C VAL A 618 -13.27 -16.72 17.01
N ASP A 619 -12.60 -17.47 17.89
CA ASP A 619 -13.17 -18.66 18.53
C ASP A 619 -14.04 -18.30 19.73
N VAL A 620 -13.60 -17.35 20.55
CA VAL A 620 -14.34 -16.87 21.73
C VAL A 620 -14.51 -15.35 21.66
N ALA A 621 -15.74 -14.93 21.40
CA ALA A 621 -16.17 -13.55 21.45
C ALA A 621 -16.63 -13.17 22.87
N ILE A 622 -16.00 -12.15 23.46
CA ILE A 622 -16.45 -11.54 24.72
C ILE A 622 -17.17 -10.22 24.36
N PRO A 623 -18.51 -10.15 24.51
CA PRO A 623 -19.26 -9.00 24.07
C PRO A 623 -19.05 -7.83 25.03
N ILE A 624 -18.35 -6.78 24.60
CA ILE A 624 -18.07 -5.59 25.41
C ILE A 624 -17.95 -4.36 24.52
N ASN A 625 -18.24 -3.18 25.09
CA ASN A 625 -18.01 -1.92 24.41
C ASN A 625 -16.51 -1.67 24.16
N ASN A 626 -16.06 -1.80 22.91
CA ASN A 626 -14.68 -1.57 22.50
C ASN A 626 -14.38 -0.12 22.03
N ALA A 627 -15.34 0.80 22.16
CA ALA A 627 -15.14 2.22 21.83
C ALA A 627 -14.80 3.08 23.06
N GLY A 628 -15.24 2.67 24.26
CA GLY A 628 -15.00 3.43 25.49
C GLY A 628 -13.66 3.11 26.16
N LYS A 629 -12.97 4.15 26.66
CA LYS A 629 -11.70 4.00 27.41
C LYS A 629 -11.85 3.17 28.68
N HIS A 630 -12.96 3.35 29.40
CA HIS A 630 -13.23 2.63 30.65
C HIS A 630 -13.66 1.18 30.41
N ALA A 631 -14.45 0.91 29.36
CA ALA A 631 -14.96 -0.43 29.10
C ALA A 631 -13.84 -1.44 28.73
N ILE A 632 -12.90 -1.05 27.86
CA ILE A 632 -11.78 -1.93 27.48
C ILE A 632 -10.87 -2.21 28.67
N GLY A 633 -10.48 -1.17 29.40
CA GLY A 633 -9.59 -1.35 30.57
C GLY A 633 -10.24 -2.19 31.66
N LEU A 634 -11.55 -2.02 31.89
CA LEU A 634 -12.31 -2.83 32.83
C LEU A 634 -12.43 -4.29 32.36
N GLY A 635 -12.62 -4.52 31.06
CA GLY A 635 -12.65 -5.87 30.48
C GLY A 635 -11.35 -6.62 30.73
N PHE A 636 -10.20 -6.00 30.48
CA PHE A 636 -8.89 -6.60 30.78
C PHE A 636 -8.63 -6.77 32.28
N TRP A 637 -9.07 -5.83 33.12
CA TRP A 637 -8.94 -5.92 34.58
C TRP A 637 -9.74 -7.11 35.14
N LEU A 638 -11.02 -7.24 34.76
CA LEU A 638 -11.86 -8.36 35.17
C LEU A 638 -11.29 -9.71 34.69
N LEU A 639 -10.81 -9.74 33.45
CA LEU A 639 -10.21 -10.94 32.87
C LEU A 639 -8.91 -11.32 33.59
N ALA A 640 -8.06 -10.36 33.95
CA ALA A 640 -6.84 -10.62 34.73
C ALA A 640 -7.19 -11.15 36.12
N ARG A 641 -8.15 -10.51 36.80
CA ARG A 641 -8.60 -10.90 38.14
C ARG A 641 -9.14 -12.32 38.16
N GLU A 642 -10.00 -12.69 37.19
CA GLU A 642 -10.53 -14.06 37.12
C GLU A 642 -9.45 -15.09 36.77
N VAL A 643 -8.48 -14.76 35.90
CA VAL A 643 -7.33 -15.65 35.63
C VAL A 643 -6.50 -15.88 36.90
N LEU A 644 -6.22 -14.83 37.68
CA LEU A 644 -5.46 -14.94 38.93
C LEU A 644 -6.20 -15.74 40.01
N ARG A 645 -7.52 -15.58 40.10
CA ARG A 645 -8.39 -16.39 40.97
C ARG A 645 -8.39 -17.86 40.57
N LEU A 646 -8.47 -18.16 39.27
CA LEU A 646 -8.44 -19.54 38.76
C LEU A 646 -7.06 -20.19 38.94
N ARG A 647 -5.97 -19.43 38.86
CA ARG A 647 -4.60 -19.90 39.14
C ARG A 647 -4.29 -20.06 40.64
N GLY A 648 -5.20 -19.69 41.53
CA GLY A 648 -5.03 -19.81 42.98
C GLY A 648 -4.11 -18.76 43.61
N THR A 649 -3.69 -17.74 42.84
CA THR A 649 -2.82 -16.65 43.34
C THR A 649 -3.56 -15.61 44.18
N LEU A 650 -4.86 -15.44 43.93
CA LEU A 650 -5.72 -14.49 44.65
C LEU A 650 -6.93 -15.23 45.23
N PRO A 651 -7.21 -15.13 46.54
CA PRO A 651 -8.43 -15.69 47.13
C PRO A 651 -9.67 -14.94 46.61
N ARG A 652 -10.82 -15.62 46.55
CA ARG A 652 -12.08 -14.98 46.11
C ARG A 652 -12.70 -14.05 47.16
N ASP A 653 -12.36 -14.28 48.42
CA ASP A 653 -12.96 -13.58 49.58
C ASP A 653 -12.40 -12.16 49.78
N GLN A 654 -11.23 -11.87 49.21
CA GLN A 654 -10.59 -10.56 49.33
C GLN A 654 -10.71 -9.78 48.00
N PRO A 655 -10.97 -8.46 48.06
CA PRO A 655 -10.92 -7.62 46.87
C PRO A 655 -9.49 -7.58 46.32
N TRP A 656 -9.35 -7.33 45.02
CA TRP A 656 -8.02 -7.23 44.42
C TRP A 656 -7.42 -5.86 44.71
N ASP A 657 -6.22 -5.81 45.30
CA ASP A 657 -5.53 -4.56 45.68
C ASP A 657 -5.27 -3.60 44.51
N VAL A 658 -5.25 -4.11 43.27
CA VAL A 658 -5.00 -3.31 42.08
C VAL A 658 -6.29 -2.64 41.61
N MET A 659 -6.33 -1.30 41.68
CA MET A 659 -7.47 -0.52 41.20
C MET A 659 -7.69 -0.61 39.69
N THR A 660 -8.95 -0.54 39.26
CA THR A 660 -9.38 -0.59 37.85
C THR A 660 -8.74 0.50 36.99
N ASP A 661 -8.53 1.67 37.57
CA ASP A 661 -8.02 2.86 36.88
C ASP A 661 -6.59 2.71 36.38
N MET A 662 -5.85 1.74 36.94
CA MET A 662 -4.51 1.40 36.46
C MET A 662 -4.51 0.85 35.04
N PHE A 663 -5.63 0.27 34.59
CA PHE A 663 -5.80 -0.29 33.25
C PHE A 663 -6.38 0.70 32.24
N PHE A 664 -6.90 1.85 32.70
CA PHE A 664 -7.46 2.85 31.80
C PHE A 664 -6.38 3.62 31.04
N TYR A 665 -6.66 3.86 29.77
CA TYR A 665 -5.89 4.78 28.96
C TYR A 665 -6.04 6.21 29.49
N ARG A 666 -4.92 6.91 29.67
CA ARG A 666 -4.86 8.32 30.01
C ARG A 666 -4.39 9.11 28.81
N ASP A 667 -5.08 10.19 28.50
CA ASP A 667 -4.69 11.10 27.45
C ASP A 667 -3.40 11.83 27.87
N PRO A 668 -2.34 11.91 27.02
CA PRO A 668 -1.07 12.53 27.39
C PRO A 668 -1.21 13.97 27.92
N GLU A 669 -2.13 14.75 27.36
CA GLU A 669 -2.42 16.13 27.77
C GLU A 669 -3.09 16.22 29.16
N GLU A 670 -3.88 15.21 29.56
CA GLU A 670 -4.44 15.15 30.91
C GLU A 670 -3.37 14.72 31.93
N VAL A 671 -2.41 13.88 31.52
CA VAL A 671 -1.29 13.46 32.37
C VAL A 671 -0.35 14.62 32.65
N GLU A 672 -0.01 15.44 31.66
CA GLU A 672 0.82 16.64 31.86
C GLU A 672 0.15 17.62 32.82
N LYS A 673 -1.16 17.88 32.66
CA LYS A 673 -1.93 18.73 33.58
C LYS A 673 -2.06 18.16 34.98
N ASP A 674 -2.25 16.85 35.12
CA ASP A 674 -2.31 16.20 36.44
C ASP A 674 -0.94 16.19 37.12
N LEU A 675 0.16 16.09 36.35
CA LEU A 675 1.53 16.18 36.85
C LEU A 675 1.90 17.61 37.23
N GLU A 676 1.48 18.60 36.44
CA GLU A 676 1.59 20.03 36.76
C GLU A 676 0.77 20.35 38.01
N ALA A 677 -0.49 19.90 38.11
CA ALA A 677 -1.31 20.08 39.30
C ALA A 677 -0.78 19.31 40.52
N ALA A 678 -0.14 18.16 40.33
CA ALA A 678 0.55 17.45 41.41
C ALA A 678 1.83 18.17 41.83
N ALA A 679 2.58 18.75 40.89
CA ALA A 679 3.76 19.58 41.16
C ALA A 679 3.35 20.86 41.91
N GLU A 680 2.30 21.54 41.48
CA GLU A 680 1.70 22.70 42.16
C GLU A 680 1.25 22.33 43.58
N LYS A 681 0.59 21.18 43.77
CA LYS A 681 0.23 20.69 45.12
C LYS A 681 1.44 20.33 45.98
N THR A 682 2.53 19.89 45.38
CA THR A 682 3.77 19.56 46.10
C THR A 682 4.54 20.84 46.45
N GLU A 683 4.50 21.86 45.59
CA GLU A 683 5.01 23.21 45.87
C GLU A 683 4.17 23.93 46.94
N GLU A 684 2.84 23.80 46.92
CA GLU A 684 1.96 24.30 47.97
C GLU A 684 2.16 23.57 49.31
N ALA A 685 2.44 22.26 49.29
CA ALA A 685 2.79 21.49 50.48
C ALA A 685 4.19 21.81 51.02
N GLY A 686 5.13 22.22 50.15
CA GLY A 686 6.48 22.64 50.52
C GLY A 686 6.55 24.01 51.20
N ASN A 687 5.46 24.79 51.20
CA ASN A 687 5.40 26.12 51.80
C ASN A 687 4.85 26.12 53.25
N TRP A 688 4.73 24.95 53.88
CA TRP A 688 4.15 24.79 55.24
C TRP A 688 5.02 24.01 56.24
N ASP A 689 6.36 24.05 56.12
CA ASP A 689 7.23 23.72 57.26
C ASP A 689 8.62 24.34 57.15
N ALA A 690 8.73 25.58 57.62
CA ALA A 690 10.01 26.23 57.89
C ALA A 690 9.92 27.03 59.21
N SER A 691 9.61 26.34 60.31
CA SER A 691 10.03 26.76 61.65
C SER A 691 9.81 25.64 62.68
N ALA A 692 10.86 24.87 62.98
CA ALA A 692 11.32 24.60 64.35
C ALA A 692 12.43 23.53 64.37
N ASP A 693 13.61 24.01 64.77
CA ASP A 693 14.63 23.37 65.59
C ASP A 693 15.50 22.23 65.05
N ALA A 694 16.72 22.64 64.69
CA ALA A 694 17.93 21.85 64.69
C ALA A 694 18.54 21.78 66.11
N ASN A 695 18.81 20.57 66.61
CA ASN A 695 19.91 20.20 67.50
C ASN A 695 19.94 18.66 67.61
N ALA A 696 20.91 17.97 67.02
CA ALA A 696 22.21 17.60 67.59
C ALA A 696 22.14 16.36 68.51
N GLU A 697 22.69 15.22 68.06
CA GLU A 697 23.76 14.50 68.77
C GLU A 697 24.21 13.21 68.05
N TRP A 698 25.52 12.98 68.08
CA TRP A 698 26.25 11.87 67.47
C TRP A 698 27.21 11.34 68.57
N SER A 699 27.13 10.06 68.94
CA SER A 699 28.31 9.25 69.33
C SER A 699 27.93 7.80 69.67
N ALA A 700 28.85 6.91 69.31
CA ALA A 700 28.65 5.51 68.96
C ALA A 700 29.15 4.49 70.03
N THR A 701 29.17 3.21 69.61
CA THR A 701 29.89 2.03 70.12
C THR A 701 29.24 1.22 71.25
N GLY A 702 29.18 -0.11 71.25
CA GLY A 702 29.59 -1.21 70.35
C GLY A 702 28.93 -2.51 70.89
N ALA A 703 29.07 -3.74 70.40
CA ALA A 703 29.85 -4.37 69.33
C ALA A 703 29.33 -5.83 69.18
N ALA A 704 29.79 -6.50 68.10
CA ALA A 704 29.69 -7.92 67.71
C ALA A 704 28.44 -8.34 66.90
N GLY A 705 28.52 -8.84 65.65
CA GLY A 705 29.65 -9.08 64.75
C GLY A 705 29.19 -9.73 63.42
N ASN A 706 29.75 -9.21 62.31
CA ASN A 706 30.14 -9.80 61.01
C ASN A 706 29.14 -10.60 60.14
N ASP A 707 29.09 -10.50 58.80
CA ASP A 707 29.74 -9.65 57.78
C ASP A 707 29.03 -9.91 56.44
N VAL A 708 28.53 -8.86 55.76
CA VAL A 708 28.60 -8.75 54.29
C VAL A 708 28.77 -7.26 53.95
N ALA A 709 30.00 -6.78 54.05
CA ALA A 709 30.43 -5.49 53.51
C ALA A 709 31.19 -5.74 52.20
N ALA A 710 30.64 -5.27 51.08
CA ALA A 710 31.35 -4.68 49.93
C ALA A 710 30.48 -4.74 48.66
N LEU A 711 29.57 -3.78 48.48
CA LEU A 711 29.56 -2.82 47.37
C LEU A 711 28.27 -1.97 47.44
N ALA A 712 28.28 -1.02 48.36
CA ALA A 712 27.41 0.15 48.31
C ALA A 712 28.34 1.37 48.34
N ASN A 713 28.73 1.86 47.16
CA ASN A 713 29.02 3.27 46.99
C ASN A 713 28.94 3.66 45.50
N SER A 714 27.96 4.50 45.17
CA SER A 714 27.94 5.53 44.11
C SER A 714 26.54 5.70 43.51
N GLY A 715 25.63 6.25 44.30
CA GLY A 715 24.38 6.84 43.82
C GLY A 715 24.47 8.35 43.88
N ASN A 716 25.04 8.98 42.84
CA ASN A 716 24.91 10.41 42.57
C ASN A 716 25.01 10.62 41.06
N TRP A 717 23.88 10.90 40.41
CA TRP A 717 23.82 11.22 38.98
C TRP A 717 23.14 12.56 38.82
N ASP A 718 23.96 13.62 38.85
CA ASP A 718 23.70 14.83 38.10
C ASP A 718 25.03 15.37 37.55
N ALA A 719 24.96 15.81 36.29
CA ALA A 719 25.99 16.43 35.45
C ALA A 719 27.05 15.51 34.81
N ALA A 720 26.97 15.32 33.48
CA ALA A 720 27.72 16.15 32.53
C ALA A 720 27.56 15.71 31.05
N ALA A 721 27.24 16.71 30.23
CA ALA A 721 27.83 17.08 28.93
C ALA A 721 27.98 16.08 27.76
N GLU A 722 27.43 16.56 26.65
CA GLU A 722 27.65 16.31 25.22
C GLU A 722 29.11 16.06 24.77
N GLY A 723 29.29 15.26 23.69
CA GLY A 723 30.39 15.45 22.73
C GLY A 723 31.15 14.22 22.21
N ASP A 724 30.59 13.59 21.16
CA ASP A 724 31.22 13.14 19.89
C ASP A 724 32.46 12.19 19.82
N TRP A 725 32.57 11.54 18.65
CA TRP A 725 33.72 10.88 18.00
C TRP A 725 33.83 9.34 17.98
N ALA A 726 34.27 8.90 16.80
CA ALA A 726 34.28 7.57 16.24
C ALA A 726 35.44 6.66 16.69
N ALA A 727 35.24 5.38 16.34
CA ALA A 727 36.23 4.42 15.84
C ALA A 727 36.86 3.40 16.81
N ASP A 728 36.78 2.16 16.31
CA ASP A 728 37.74 1.05 16.39
C ASP A 728 38.00 0.31 17.70
N GLY A 729 37.89 -1.02 17.57
CA GLY A 729 39.13 -1.79 17.53
C GLY A 729 39.26 -2.97 18.48
N ALA A 730 39.14 -4.16 17.89
CA ALA A 730 39.90 -5.38 18.17
C ALA A 730 39.63 -6.20 19.46
N ALA A 731 39.54 -7.51 19.23
CA ALA A 731 39.35 -8.62 20.16
C ALA A 731 40.52 -8.82 21.16
N PRO A 732 40.40 -9.78 22.10
CA PRO A 732 40.98 -11.09 21.79
C PRO A 732 40.15 -12.31 22.26
N ALA A 733 40.59 -13.45 21.74
CA ALA A 733 40.06 -14.80 21.87
C ALA A 733 40.13 -15.42 23.28
N ALA A 734 39.27 -16.42 23.52
CA ALA A 734 39.57 -17.56 24.38
C ALA A 734 38.75 -18.79 23.95
N ASP A 735 39.44 -19.68 23.24
CA ASP A 735 39.14 -21.09 22.94
C ASP A 735 39.00 -21.94 24.19
N TRP A 736 38.09 -22.92 24.18
CA TRP A 736 38.25 -24.24 24.84
C TRP A 736 37.58 -25.35 23.99
N ALA A 737 38.41 -25.92 23.10
CA ALA A 737 38.55 -27.32 22.64
C ALA A 737 37.32 -28.27 22.64
N ALA A 738 36.89 -28.88 21.52
CA ALA A 738 37.53 -29.86 20.63
C ALA A 738 37.50 -31.34 21.12
N GLU A 739 36.65 -32.16 20.47
CA GLU A 739 36.84 -33.57 20.02
C GLU A 739 35.46 -34.10 19.56
N GLY A 740 35.28 -34.87 18.48
CA GLY A 740 36.21 -35.51 17.55
C GLY A 740 35.48 -35.92 16.26
N ALA A 741 36.29 -36.32 15.28
CA ALA A 741 35.90 -36.70 13.93
C ALA A 741 35.07 -37.99 13.85
N ALA A 742 34.10 -38.07 12.92
CA ALA A 742 33.79 -39.30 12.19
C ALA A 742 32.98 -39.04 10.90
N ASN A 743 33.66 -39.30 9.80
CA ASN A 743 33.25 -39.71 8.45
C ASN A 743 31.86 -40.40 8.31
N SER A 744 31.04 -39.95 7.34
CA SER A 744 30.23 -40.76 6.40
C SER A 744 29.46 -39.79 5.49
N GLY A 745 29.59 -39.84 4.15
CA GLY A 745 28.78 -40.71 3.28
C GLY A 745 27.30 -40.39 3.48
N TRP A 746 26.52 -39.91 2.51
CA TRP A 746 26.02 -40.72 1.40
C TRP A 746 25.40 -39.81 0.34
N SER A 747 25.69 -40.15 -0.91
CA SER A 747 24.96 -39.76 -2.12
C SER A 747 23.59 -40.45 -2.22
N ALA A 748 22.59 -39.70 -2.68
CA ALA A 748 21.55 -40.15 -3.62
C ALA A 748 20.89 -38.92 -4.26
#